data_AF-A0A928GZJ9-F1
#
_entry.id   AF-A0A928GZJ9-F1
#
_cell.length_a   1.000
_cell.length_b   1.000
_cell.length_c   1.000
_cell.angle_alpha   90.00
_cell.angle_beta   90.00
_cell.angle_gamma   90.00
#
_symmetry.space_group_name_H-M   'P 1'
#
loop_
_entity.id
_entity.type
_entity.pdbx_description
1 polymer ?
#
loop_
_entity_poly.entity_id
_entity_poly.type
_entity_poly.pdbx_seq_one_letter_code
_entity_poly.pdbx_strand_id
1 'polypeptide(L)'
;MKLNFRIDWGYQYLYSRRHYHPYYHWDGHLECSAGKIKKVFQLDYPVIWYGPGHCAKETLLDSPSWKSTTHRGLAGIRIEADVPENAVFKLVTLSGTFDFKAQEILSEGRIEFPVGPKYLGCHVIVTRTGYYWFLPAARPGQFVIEADQLASSKVPVRDWARMRTAWIAPGKQAEFTAELPETRGDQDETLLHVVAMAAPEYTPEHEKQIHDDFPLTLFCDGKPVAQGVHYFRKHDSFMQLLEDVWLRFPAVSGKHRFALKNNNGRFFLLVTRLVMQQSEHRHLEFSLPPWALAGEPLIGRIFAAKAARTTVKWEKQQLELNLKPGWNEFRFSIAKPGIDVPVSTPSTQGVIPAVYALKDETPEVTVGYDMTVVPHDGNGFMDWLLDYTWRTRLGNLVVFRSFRKVSPDSYATAEVPDDLLSRWGKFCCDHRIYVEAATSFDSGALTKSAGKMLHSVGRHEWPGAVYAFDPGFEWRSEDMKTAMEHCLKRLKIEIDRAHKVSKRAAFGDASGGHRYCYMAGADFIRTETMVPHTQHLCSQARPAAEALSDGEWGVHIAIQHPFQPYFETHLGQYFLSLFQPWMMGASMIYEEDSLFLLFKEERQAWDDLLTKGKRDMTREFFRFVKTHPRKGAPTRKIAFVEGRYAAPFNGFICDTDQTPDYAVWGLFGKNDPLWGHRQPEKCRQLLDVLMPGASTQPLRQDYTKRRFFFSGTPYGDFDEVPTEAKADYFDRYSLLLHLGWNTMIQEDYDKLLRFVKKGGTILIGLPQFSKHVRREFLEDMMELDLWNGGDLSDFCGLKVKGPGKCYSGQWNAAGREDYVIPDLSGVPSKSPDEDGPCRLAKLELAGAEPVIWDAMTGEPLVCRFRKGKGTVYTVTAYAYPGHEALRQVMGALVAYLAAQNLPQTRVEDPSKEVFWNEWIEDNNVRRLMLLNTDWTEAGNRKEITVDTGRILFETEVVEREAKILTVLPDMVLEPDDSELHLEVLKSGKVRCHGTGKHRIAIHKANGKCESKTVDLTKNTSVEITLA
;
A
#
# COMPACT_ATOMS: atom_id res chain seq x y z
N MET A 1 15.99 -17.18 -38.58
CA MET A 1 16.12 -15.83 -38.02
C MET A 1 16.84 -15.95 -36.69
N LYS A 2 17.70 -15.00 -36.34
CA LYS A 2 18.42 -15.02 -35.07
C LYS A 2 17.52 -14.48 -33.97
N LEU A 3 17.30 -15.28 -32.94
CA LEU A 3 16.49 -14.92 -31.78
C LEU A 3 17.37 -15.01 -30.53
N ASN A 4 17.30 -13.97 -29.67
CA ASN A 4 17.96 -13.94 -28.37
C ASN A 4 16.93 -13.53 -27.32
N PHE A 5 16.68 -14.40 -26.35
CA PHE A 5 15.64 -14.21 -25.35
C PHE A 5 16.04 -14.92 -24.05
N ARG A 6 15.44 -14.50 -22.95
CA ARG A 6 15.57 -15.19 -21.66
C ARG A 6 14.23 -15.72 -21.20
N ILE A 7 14.28 -16.76 -20.37
CA ILE A 7 13.16 -17.32 -19.66
C ILE A 7 13.51 -17.22 -18.18
N ASP A 8 12.80 -16.38 -17.44
CA ASP A 8 12.93 -16.27 -15.98
C ASP A 8 11.80 -17.05 -15.31
N TRP A 9 12.07 -17.64 -14.15
CA TRP A 9 11.05 -18.31 -13.34
C TRP A 9 11.23 -18.07 -11.85
N GLY A 10 10.10 -18.08 -11.15
CA GLY A 10 10.02 -17.85 -9.71
C GLY A 10 9.41 -16.50 -9.36
N TYR A 11 9.69 -16.04 -8.15
CA TYR A 11 9.13 -14.82 -7.55
C TYR A 11 9.82 -14.50 -6.23
N GLN A 12 9.64 -13.29 -5.74
CA GLN A 12 10.13 -12.85 -4.45
C GLN A 12 9.14 -11.90 -3.78
N TYR A 13 8.87 -12.14 -2.50
CA TYR A 13 8.27 -11.16 -1.59
C TYR A 13 9.38 -10.64 -0.68
N LEU A 14 9.55 -9.33 -0.52
CA LEU A 14 10.65 -8.79 0.30
C LEU A 14 10.49 -9.19 1.77
N TYR A 15 9.25 -9.09 2.25
CA TYR A 15 8.89 -9.10 3.66
C TYR A 15 8.15 -10.37 4.08
N SER A 16 8.48 -11.47 3.42
CA SER A 16 7.90 -12.79 3.69
C SER A 16 8.97 -13.85 3.87
N ARG A 17 8.77 -14.78 4.80
CA ARG A 17 9.77 -15.81 5.15
C ARG A 17 9.78 -16.98 4.20
N ARG A 18 10.99 -17.42 3.79
CA ARG A 18 11.17 -18.53 2.84
C ARG A 18 10.37 -19.76 3.24
N HIS A 19 10.53 -20.26 4.46
CA HIS A 19 9.93 -21.53 4.90
C HIS A 19 8.38 -21.61 4.86
N TYR A 20 7.67 -20.51 4.58
CA TYR A 20 6.22 -20.50 4.28
C TYR A 20 5.90 -20.25 2.81
N HIS A 21 6.85 -20.53 1.92
CA HIS A 21 6.68 -20.55 0.48
C HIS A 21 6.90 -21.98 -0.04
N PRO A 22 6.26 -22.35 -1.16
CA PRO A 22 6.53 -23.62 -1.82
C PRO A 22 7.92 -23.64 -2.45
N TYR A 23 8.49 -24.84 -2.53
CA TYR A 23 9.56 -25.14 -3.46
C TYR A 23 8.99 -25.35 -4.86
N TYR A 24 9.64 -24.73 -5.84
CA TYR A 24 9.37 -25.01 -7.25
C TYR A 24 10.59 -25.67 -7.86
N HIS A 25 10.36 -26.80 -8.53
CA HIS A 25 11.38 -27.58 -9.20
C HIS A 25 11.34 -27.30 -10.70
N TRP A 26 12.38 -26.67 -11.22
CA TRP A 26 12.47 -26.21 -12.59
C TRP A 26 13.42 -27.06 -13.44
N ASP A 27 13.95 -28.15 -12.89
CA ASP A 27 14.68 -29.17 -13.62
C ASP A 27 13.94 -29.52 -14.91
N GLY A 28 14.65 -29.45 -16.04
CA GLY A 28 13.97 -29.46 -17.31
C GLY A 28 14.87 -29.31 -18.53
N HIS A 29 14.22 -29.17 -19.68
CA HIS A 29 14.85 -28.94 -20.97
C HIS A 29 13.96 -28.09 -21.89
N LEU A 30 14.56 -27.54 -22.94
CA LEU A 30 13.87 -26.75 -23.95
C LEU A 30 13.89 -27.47 -25.30
N GLU A 31 12.71 -27.71 -25.85
CA GLU A 31 12.52 -28.28 -27.19
C GLU A 31 12.19 -27.17 -28.20
N CYS A 32 12.54 -27.40 -29.47
CA CYS A 32 12.26 -26.47 -30.56
C CYS A 32 11.80 -27.27 -31.79
N SER A 33 10.61 -26.95 -32.31
CA SER A 33 9.97 -27.73 -33.39
C SER A 33 10.67 -27.61 -34.75
N ALA A 34 11.35 -26.48 -35.01
CA ALA A 34 12.09 -26.22 -36.24
C ALA A 34 13.28 -25.27 -36.00
N GLY A 35 14.36 -25.45 -36.76
CA GLY A 35 15.59 -24.64 -36.61
C GLY A 35 16.59 -25.22 -35.60
N LYS A 36 17.47 -24.39 -35.05
CA LYS A 36 18.53 -24.81 -34.12
C LYS A 36 18.72 -23.84 -32.96
N ILE A 37 18.65 -24.36 -31.73
CA ILE A 37 19.18 -23.68 -30.53
C ILE A 37 20.71 -23.71 -30.62
N LYS A 38 21.35 -22.54 -30.60
CA LYS A 38 22.80 -22.38 -30.76
C LYS A 38 23.53 -22.42 -29.42
N LYS A 39 22.98 -21.73 -28.42
CA LYS A 39 23.52 -21.66 -27.06
C LYS A 39 22.40 -21.52 -26.05
N VAL A 40 22.62 -22.08 -24.87
CA VAL A 40 21.78 -21.88 -23.69
C VAL A 40 22.69 -21.55 -22.52
N PHE A 41 22.30 -20.55 -21.73
CA PHE A 41 22.99 -20.13 -20.53
C PHE A 41 22.05 -20.28 -19.35
N GLN A 42 22.49 -20.89 -18.26
CA GLN A 42 21.80 -20.85 -16.98
C GLN A 42 21.96 -19.47 -16.35
N LEU A 43 20.88 -18.93 -15.77
CA LEU A 43 20.82 -17.65 -15.08
C LEU A 43 20.63 -17.88 -13.58
N ASP A 44 21.67 -17.58 -12.81
CA ASP A 44 21.64 -17.64 -11.35
C ASP A 44 21.62 -16.20 -10.79
N TYR A 45 20.47 -15.77 -10.27
CA TYR A 45 20.31 -14.43 -9.69
C TYR A 45 20.86 -14.37 -8.26
N PRO A 46 21.58 -13.30 -7.90
CA PRO A 46 22.01 -13.08 -6.51
C PRO A 46 20.82 -13.07 -5.55
N VAL A 47 20.97 -13.73 -4.41
CA VAL A 47 19.99 -13.68 -3.32
C VAL A 47 20.16 -12.36 -2.59
N ILE A 48 19.29 -11.40 -2.90
CA ILE A 48 19.21 -10.11 -2.23
C ILE A 48 17.88 -10.04 -1.53
N TRP A 49 17.87 -9.69 -0.23
CA TRP A 49 16.64 -9.65 0.56
C TRP A 49 15.58 -8.69 -0.04
N TYR A 50 16.05 -7.56 -0.58
CA TYR A 50 15.25 -6.45 -1.09
C TYR A 50 14.73 -6.62 -2.54
N GLY A 51 14.83 -7.81 -3.11
CA GLY A 51 14.39 -8.10 -4.48
C GLY A 51 15.55 -8.34 -5.45
N PRO A 52 15.27 -8.80 -6.68
CA PRO A 52 16.28 -9.13 -7.70
C PRO A 52 16.93 -7.89 -8.33
N GLY A 53 17.72 -7.16 -7.54
CA GLY A 53 18.32 -5.89 -7.95
C GLY A 53 19.45 -5.99 -8.99
N HIS A 54 20.11 -7.14 -9.08
CA HIS A 54 21.36 -7.35 -9.82
C HIS A 54 21.17 -8.29 -11.03
N CYS A 55 22.04 -8.18 -12.02
CA CYS A 55 22.09 -9.13 -13.13
C CYS A 55 22.41 -10.56 -12.65
N ALA A 56 21.87 -11.56 -13.37
CA ALA A 56 22.22 -12.95 -13.14
C ALA A 56 23.67 -13.23 -13.55
N LYS A 57 24.26 -14.22 -12.88
CA LYS A 57 25.42 -14.94 -13.39
C LYS A 57 24.98 -15.82 -14.57
N GLU A 58 25.65 -15.70 -15.72
CA GLU A 58 25.40 -16.55 -16.88
C GLU A 58 26.42 -17.70 -16.95
N THR A 59 25.93 -18.94 -16.97
CA THR A 59 26.77 -20.14 -17.17
C THR A 59 26.36 -20.86 -18.45
N LEU A 60 27.26 -20.98 -19.43
CA LEU A 60 26.99 -21.71 -20.67
C LEU A 60 26.74 -23.21 -20.38
N LEU A 61 25.69 -23.78 -20.99
CA LEU A 61 25.33 -25.19 -20.88
C LEU A 61 25.72 -25.97 -22.14
N ASP A 62 26.10 -27.23 -21.97
CA ASP A 62 26.47 -28.13 -23.08
C ASP A 62 25.25 -28.57 -23.93
N SER A 63 24.06 -28.53 -23.33
CA SER A 63 22.79 -28.88 -23.95
C SER A 63 21.66 -27.97 -23.42
N PRO A 64 20.49 -27.90 -24.08
CA PRO A 64 19.35 -27.12 -23.59
C PRO A 64 18.63 -27.85 -22.43
N SER A 65 19.37 -28.25 -21.40
CA SER A 65 18.88 -28.98 -20.22
C SER A 65 19.59 -28.50 -18.96
N TRP A 66 18.87 -28.42 -17.83
CA TRP A 66 19.39 -27.80 -16.60
C TRP A 66 18.80 -28.42 -15.33
N LYS A 67 19.36 -28.01 -14.20
CA LYS A 67 18.88 -28.28 -12.85
C LYS A 67 18.65 -26.96 -12.13
N SER A 68 17.43 -26.73 -11.65
CA SER A 68 17.08 -25.45 -11.02
C SER A 68 15.93 -25.66 -10.04
N THR A 69 16.01 -25.02 -8.89
CA THR A 69 14.96 -25.01 -7.88
C THR A 69 14.92 -23.62 -7.28
N THR A 70 13.72 -23.07 -7.12
CA THR A 70 13.54 -21.79 -6.44
C THR A 70 12.64 -21.94 -5.22
N HIS A 71 12.87 -21.07 -4.24
CA HIS A 71 12.11 -21.01 -3.00
C HIS A 71 12.10 -19.55 -2.55
N ARG A 72 11.04 -18.81 -2.93
CA ARG A 72 11.00 -17.32 -2.86
C ARG A 72 12.31 -16.75 -3.41
N GLY A 73 12.56 -17.02 -4.69
CA GLY A 73 13.72 -16.55 -5.43
C GLY A 73 13.47 -16.66 -6.93
N LEU A 74 14.41 -16.13 -7.71
CA LEU A 74 14.39 -16.14 -9.16
C LEU A 74 15.58 -16.91 -9.74
N ALA A 75 15.34 -17.59 -10.85
CA ALA A 75 16.34 -18.25 -11.68
C ALA A 75 15.86 -18.23 -13.14
N GLY A 76 16.65 -18.71 -14.08
CA GLY A 76 16.22 -18.75 -15.48
C GLY A 76 17.25 -19.35 -16.43
N ILE A 77 16.98 -19.16 -17.73
CA ILE A 77 17.92 -19.43 -18.82
C ILE A 77 17.91 -18.31 -19.87
N ARG A 78 19.02 -18.10 -20.56
CA ARG A 78 19.11 -17.28 -21.78
C ARG A 78 19.40 -18.16 -23.00
N ILE A 79 18.73 -17.90 -24.12
CA ILE A 79 18.76 -18.71 -25.33
C ILE A 79 19.18 -17.85 -26.52
N GLU A 80 20.16 -18.36 -27.28
CA GLU A 80 20.46 -17.90 -28.64
C GLU A 80 20.01 -18.99 -29.62
N ALA A 81 19.11 -18.66 -30.54
CA ALA A 81 18.54 -19.62 -31.49
C ALA A 81 18.53 -19.07 -32.93
N ASP A 82 18.56 -19.98 -33.90
CA ASP A 82 18.33 -19.69 -35.31
C ASP A 82 17.18 -20.55 -35.83
N VAL A 83 16.00 -19.96 -35.89
CA VAL A 83 14.72 -20.66 -36.09
C VAL A 83 13.85 -19.92 -37.10
N PRO A 84 12.88 -20.55 -37.78
CA PRO A 84 11.86 -19.84 -38.54
C PRO A 84 10.81 -19.19 -37.59
N GLU A 85 10.04 -18.21 -38.07
CA GLU A 85 9.03 -17.49 -37.26
C GLU A 85 7.94 -18.42 -36.67
N ASN A 86 7.58 -19.46 -37.43
CA ASN A 86 6.59 -20.46 -37.00
C ASN A 86 7.15 -21.55 -36.08
N ALA A 87 8.42 -21.46 -35.66
CA ALA A 87 8.98 -22.40 -34.70
C ALA A 87 8.26 -22.27 -33.34
N VAL A 88 7.98 -23.42 -32.74
CA VAL A 88 7.38 -23.56 -31.41
C VAL A 88 8.46 -24.02 -30.46
N PHE A 89 8.64 -23.29 -29.38
CA PHE A 89 9.44 -23.71 -28.23
C PHE A 89 8.53 -24.37 -27.21
N LYS A 90 8.98 -25.50 -26.67
CA LYS A 90 8.32 -26.21 -25.57
C LYS A 90 9.28 -26.31 -24.41
N LEU A 91 9.02 -25.55 -23.35
CA LEU A 91 9.74 -25.58 -22.09
C LEU A 91 9.13 -26.68 -21.22
N VAL A 92 9.90 -27.74 -20.94
CA VAL A 92 9.45 -28.85 -20.08
C VAL A 92 10.18 -28.77 -18.76
N THR A 93 9.45 -28.63 -17.65
CA THR A 93 10.00 -28.61 -16.29
C THR A 93 9.19 -29.52 -15.36
N LEU A 94 9.75 -29.85 -14.20
CA LEU A 94 8.99 -30.57 -13.16
C LEU A 94 7.80 -29.76 -12.60
N SER A 95 7.79 -28.43 -12.74
CA SER A 95 6.71 -27.55 -12.28
C SER A 95 5.69 -27.20 -13.36
N GLY A 96 5.85 -27.71 -14.58
CA GLY A 96 4.93 -27.47 -15.70
C GLY A 96 5.60 -27.51 -17.07
N THR A 97 4.75 -27.54 -18.10
CA THR A 97 5.14 -27.46 -19.51
C THR A 97 4.52 -26.23 -20.16
N PHE A 98 5.32 -25.44 -20.86
CA PHE A 98 4.92 -24.15 -21.42
C PHE A 98 5.31 -24.06 -22.89
N ASP A 99 4.35 -23.73 -23.74
CA ASP A 99 4.55 -23.63 -25.18
C ASP A 99 4.44 -22.15 -25.62
N PHE A 100 5.35 -21.71 -26.47
CA PHE A 100 5.34 -20.36 -27.06
C PHE A 100 6.05 -20.35 -28.41
N LYS A 101 5.69 -19.41 -29.28
CA LYS A 101 6.21 -19.31 -30.65
C LYS A 101 7.32 -18.29 -30.76
N ALA A 102 8.21 -18.51 -31.71
CA ALA A 102 9.25 -17.55 -32.06
C ALA A 102 8.63 -16.21 -32.56
N GLN A 103 7.49 -16.28 -33.26
CA GLN A 103 6.72 -15.10 -33.65
C GLN A 103 6.18 -14.31 -32.46
N GLU A 104 5.64 -14.98 -31.43
CA GLU A 104 5.09 -14.34 -30.22
C GLU A 104 6.19 -13.56 -29.48
N ILE A 105 7.38 -14.13 -29.34
CA ILE A 105 8.55 -13.44 -28.74
C ILE A 105 8.90 -12.16 -29.52
N LEU A 106 8.75 -12.18 -30.85
CA LEU A 106 9.07 -11.01 -31.68
C LEU A 106 8.00 -9.92 -31.61
N SER A 107 6.72 -10.30 -31.63
CA SER A 107 5.60 -9.36 -31.68
C SER A 107 5.23 -8.82 -30.30
N GLU A 108 5.19 -9.68 -29.28
CA GLU A 108 4.75 -9.32 -27.92
C GLU A 108 5.93 -8.90 -27.04
N GLY A 109 7.13 -9.45 -27.29
CA GLY A 109 8.36 -9.12 -26.56
C GLY A 109 8.45 -9.72 -25.15
N ARG A 110 7.32 -9.89 -24.45
CA ARG A 110 7.21 -10.56 -23.14
C ARG A 110 5.97 -11.48 -23.13
N ILE A 111 6.13 -12.70 -22.67
CA ILE A 111 5.06 -13.70 -22.50
C ILE A 111 5.12 -14.20 -21.06
N GLU A 112 3.96 -14.28 -20.40
CA GLU A 112 3.86 -14.56 -18.96
C GLU A 112 2.99 -15.79 -18.72
N PHE A 113 3.47 -16.72 -17.90
CA PHE A 113 2.74 -17.92 -17.49
C PHE A 113 2.68 -17.99 -15.96
N PRO A 114 1.52 -17.77 -15.32
CA PRO A 114 1.38 -17.94 -13.88
C PRO A 114 1.55 -19.42 -13.48
N VAL A 115 2.21 -19.68 -12.35
CA VAL A 115 2.49 -21.03 -11.85
C VAL A 115 2.12 -21.17 -10.38
N GLY A 116 1.23 -22.11 -10.07
CA GLY A 116 0.79 -22.40 -8.70
C GLY A 116 -0.33 -21.47 -8.21
N PRO A 117 -0.42 -21.21 -6.89
CA PRO A 117 -1.56 -20.50 -6.33
C PRO A 117 -1.69 -19.04 -6.80
N LYS A 118 -2.94 -18.63 -7.04
CA LYS A 118 -3.36 -17.30 -7.55
C LYS A 118 -2.63 -16.11 -6.93
N TYR A 119 -2.55 -16.03 -5.60
CA TYR A 119 -2.00 -14.87 -4.88
C TYR A 119 -0.49 -14.97 -4.56
N LEU A 120 0.21 -15.98 -5.09
CA LEU A 120 1.62 -16.20 -4.80
C LEU A 120 2.56 -15.52 -5.81
N GLY A 121 2.06 -15.10 -6.98
CA GLY A 121 2.86 -14.32 -7.94
C GLY A 121 4.04 -15.07 -8.59
N CYS A 122 4.09 -16.41 -8.52
CA CYS A 122 5.11 -17.21 -9.21
C CYS A 122 4.80 -17.31 -10.71
N HIS A 123 5.79 -17.04 -11.56
CA HIS A 123 5.62 -17.05 -13.01
C HIS A 123 6.78 -17.74 -13.72
N VAL A 124 6.53 -18.15 -14.96
CA VAL A 124 7.54 -18.30 -16.02
C VAL A 124 7.36 -17.12 -16.97
N ILE A 125 8.45 -16.42 -17.29
CA ILE A 125 8.42 -15.19 -18.08
C ILE A 125 9.42 -15.31 -19.22
N VAL A 126 8.93 -15.30 -20.45
CA VAL A 126 9.77 -15.30 -21.66
C VAL A 126 9.93 -13.86 -22.12
N THR A 127 11.17 -13.34 -22.14
CA THR A 127 11.44 -11.94 -22.51
C THR A 127 12.49 -11.86 -23.61
N ARG A 128 12.18 -11.17 -24.70
CA ARG A 128 13.13 -10.85 -25.76
C ARG A 128 14.26 -10.00 -25.19
N THR A 129 15.51 -10.31 -25.54
CA THR A 129 16.66 -9.52 -25.04
C THR A 129 16.53 -8.05 -25.45
N GLY A 130 16.72 -7.13 -24.50
CA GLY A 130 16.59 -5.69 -24.71
C GLY A 130 15.16 -5.17 -24.82
N TYR A 131 14.14 -6.02 -24.61
CA TYR A 131 12.76 -5.57 -24.51
C TYR A 131 12.38 -5.31 -23.06
N TYR A 132 11.80 -4.13 -22.81
CA TYR A 132 11.24 -3.75 -21.53
C TYR A 132 9.75 -3.45 -21.74
N TRP A 133 8.89 -4.30 -21.19
CA TRP A 133 7.43 -4.26 -21.38
C TRP A 133 6.77 -2.97 -20.89
N PHE A 134 7.42 -2.26 -19.95
CA PHE A 134 6.95 -1.02 -19.36
C PHE A 134 7.39 0.24 -20.10
N LEU A 135 8.32 0.14 -21.07
CA LEU A 135 8.82 1.33 -21.77
C LEU A 135 7.76 1.84 -22.76
N PRO A 136 7.43 3.15 -22.72
CA PRO A 136 6.51 3.72 -23.68
C PRO A 136 7.17 3.85 -25.06
N ALA A 137 6.34 3.76 -26.10
CA ALA A 137 6.72 4.16 -27.45
C ALA A 137 7.06 5.67 -27.51
N ALA A 138 7.89 6.07 -28.47
CA ALA A 138 8.18 7.49 -28.70
C ALA A 138 6.89 8.26 -29.03
N ARG A 139 6.64 9.38 -28.34
CA ARG A 139 5.51 10.27 -28.66
C ARG A 139 5.78 11.01 -29.97
N PRO A 140 4.74 11.47 -30.69
CA PRO A 140 4.93 12.33 -31.86
C PRO A 140 5.85 13.52 -31.56
N GLY A 141 6.86 13.74 -32.40
CA GLY A 141 7.85 14.82 -32.23
C GLY A 141 9.00 14.51 -31.28
N GLN A 142 9.01 13.35 -30.61
CA GLN A 142 10.14 12.91 -29.80
C GLN A 142 11.16 12.14 -30.64
N PHE A 143 12.43 12.40 -30.38
CA PHE A 143 13.54 11.58 -30.86
C PHE A 143 14.07 10.73 -29.69
N VAL A 144 14.12 9.41 -29.87
CA VAL A 144 14.51 8.46 -28.82
C VAL A 144 15.75 7.70 -29.25
N ILE A 145 16.71 7.57 -28.33
CA ILE A 145 17.92 6.76 -28.48
C ILE A 145 18.00 5.79 -27.31
N GLU A 146 18.10 4.50 -27.61
CA GLU A 146 18.34 3.45 -26.63
C GLU A 146 19.84 3.14 -26.50
N ALA A 147 20.24 2.52 -25.38
CA ALA A 147 21.63 2.21 -25.07
C ALA A 147 22.42 1.56 -26.23
N ASP A 148 21.86 0.57 -26.93
CA ASP A 148 22.54 -0.12 -28.04
C ASP A 148 22.84 0.80 -29.23
N GLN A 149 22.04 1.84 -29.45
CA GLN A 149 22.28 2.81 -30.54
C GLN A 149 23.46 3.75 -30.21
N LEU A 150 23.74 3.97 -28.91
CA LEU A 150 24.92 4.72 -28.45
C LEU A 150 26.23 3.94 -28.62
N ALA A 151 26.18 2.61 -28.79
CA ALA A 151 27.37 1.79 -29.04
C ALA A 151 28.19 2.27 -30.26
N SER A 152 27.51 2.84 -31.25
CA SER A 152 28.12 3.45 -32.44
C SER A 152 29.17 4.52 -32.12
N SER A 153 29.11 5.10 -30.92
CA SER A 153 30.04 6.12 -30.43
C SER A 153 31.23 5.57 -29.64
N LYS A 154 31.54 4.28 -29.80
CA LYS A 154 32.64 3.58 -29.12
C LYS A 154 32.52 3.56 -27.59
N VAL A 155 31.32 3.77 -27.04
CA VAL A 155 31.02 3.50 -25.63
C VAL A 155 30.58 2.05 -25.47
N PRO A 156 31.07 1.31 -24.47
CA PRO A 156 30.66 -0.07 -24.26
C PRO A 156 29.20 -0.12 -23.79
N VAL A 157 28.43 -1.08 -24.31
CA VAL A 157 27.07 -1.37 -23.85
C VAL A 157 27.06 -2.70 -23.12
N ARG A 158 26.54 -2.69 -21.89
CA ARG A 158 26.59 -3.82 -20.96
C ARG A 158 25.31 -3.89 -20.15
N ASP A 159 25.02 -5.06 -19.62
CA ASP A 159 23.90 -5.26 -18.71
C ASP A 159 24.37 -4.99 -17.29
N TRP A 160 23.64 -4.15 -16.57
CA TRP A 160 23.95 -3.82 -15.18
C TRP A 160 22.65 -3.48 -14.46
N ALA A 161 22.47 -4.07 -13.27
CA ALA A 161 21.27 -3.92 -12.48
C ALA A 161 20.01 -4.27 -13.30
N ARG A 162 20.10 -5.37 -14.06
CA ARG A 162 19.09 -5.89 -15.00
C ARG A 162 18.69 -4.94 -16.13
N MET A 163 19.41 -3.84 -16.32
CA MET A 163 19.17 -2.86 -17.37
C MET A 163 20.27 -2.88 -18.43
N ARG A 164 19.90 -2.71 -19.70
CA ARG A 164 20.81 -2.49 -20.82
C ARG A 164 21.32 -1.05 -20.75
N THR A 165 22.64 -0.86 -20.67
CA THR A 165 23.24 0.46 -20.38
C THR A 165 24.44 0.77 -21.25
N ALA A 166 24.56 1.99 -21.73
CA ALA A 166 25.73 2.54 -22.42
C ALA A 166 26.63 3.28 -21.42
N TRP A 167 27.91 2.90 -21.36
CA TRP A 167 28.82 3.30 -20.28
C TRP A 167 29.73 4.45 -20.72
N ILE A 168 29.48 5.64 -20.17
CA ILE A 168 30.30 6.83 -20.39
C ILE A 168 31.31 6.96 -19.24
N ALA A 169 32.56 6.65 -19.54
CA ALA A 169 33.65 6.69 -18.56
C ALA A 169 33.89 8.12 -17.99
N PRO A 170 34.51 8.22 -16.80
CA PRO A 170 34.90 9.51 -16.22
C PRO A 170 35.63 10.42 -17.21
N GLY A 171 35.14 11.65 -17.34
CA GLY A 171 35.69 12.66 -18.25
C GLY A 171 35.48 12.40 -19.75
N LYS A 172 34.77 11.34 -20.15
CA LYS A 172 34.49 10.99 -21.56
C LYS A 172 33.08 11.41 -21.98
N GLN A 173 32.79 11.27 -23.27
CA GLN A 173 31.51 11.62 -23.87
C GLN A 173 30.98 10.50 -24.78
N ALA A 174 29.66 10.38 -24.87
CA ALA A 174 28.98 9.63 -25.91
C ALA A 174 28.44 10.60 -26.96
N GLU A 175 28.65 10.29 -28.24
CA GLU A 175 28.11 11.07 -29.35
C GLU A 175 26.84 10.43 -29.89
N PHE A 176 25.98 11.22 -30.52
CA PHE A 176 24.80 10.72 -31.23
C PHE A 176 24.31 11.76 -32.22
N THR A 177 23.45 11.34 -33.14
CA THR A 177 22.79 12.26 -34.09
C THR A 177 21.30 12.22 -33.82
N ALA A 178 20.68 13.39 -33.74
CA ALA A 178 19.24 13.52 -33.62
C ALA A 178 18.72 14.46 -34.70
N GLU A 179 17.53 14.14 -35.22
CA GLU A 179 16.77 14.98 -36.13
C GLU A 179 15.57 15.52 -35.38
N LEU A 180 15.55 16.83 -35.18
CA LEU A 180 14.54 17.51 -34.39
C LEU A 180 13.59 18.30 -35.29
N PRO A 181 12.27 18.28 -35.01
CA PRO A 181 11.31 19.00 -35.82
C PRO A 181 11.51 20.52 -35.72
N GLU A 182 11.03 21.25 -36.73
CA GLU A 182 10.89 22.71 -36.66
C GLU A 182 9.89 23.09 -35.58
N THR A 183 10.15 24.18 -34.88
CA THR A 183 9.27 24.75 -33.87
C THR A 183 8.56 26.01 -34.38
N ARG A 184 7.35 26.27 -33.86
CA ARG A 184 6.55 27.44 -34.25
C ARG A 184 6.03 28.26 -33.06
N GLY A 185 6.63 28.11 -31.88
CA GLY A 185 6.28 28.90 -30.71
C GLY A 185 6.87 30.31 -30.72
N ASP A 186 6.40 31.16 -29.80
CA ASP A 186 7.02 32.47 -29.58
C ASP A 186 8.31 32.34 -28.74
N GLN A 187 8.45 31.24 -27.99
CA GLN A 187 9.67 30.82 -27.32
C GLN A 187 9.75 29.29 -27.38
N ASP A 188 10.89 28.78 -27.88
CA ASP A 188 11.12 27.36 -28.07
C ASP A 188 12.39 26.91 -27.34
N GLU A 189 12.31 25.77 -26.67
CA GLU A 189 13.45 25.10 -26.06
C GLU A 189 13.47 23.61 -26.44
N THR A 190 14.67 23.05 -26.55
CA THR A 190 14.83 21.60 -26.64
C THR A 190 15.11 21.04 -25.24
N LEU A 191 14.32 20.04 -24.85
CA LEU A 191 14.54 19.24 -23.65
C LEU A 191 15.25 17.94 -24.02
N LEU A 192 16.40 17.70 -23.41
CA LEU A 192 17.02 16.38 -23.35
C LEU A 192 16.70 15.75 -21.99
N HIS A 193 16.01 14.63 -22.03
CA HIS A 193 15.76 13.76 -20.89
C HIS A 193 16.71 12.56 -20.97
N VAL A 194 17.58 12.43 -19.97
CA VAL A 194 18.54 11.34 -19.81
C VAL A 194 18.03 10.43 -18.72
N VAL A 195 17.81 9.16 -19.06
CA VAL A 195 17.46 8.11 -18.10
C VAL A 195 18.72 7.31 -17.84
N ALA A 196 19.27 7.42 -16.62
CA ALA A 196 20.60 6.90 -16.33
C ALA A 196 20.77 6.36 -14.90
N MET A 197 21.85 5.62 -14.73
CA MET A 197 22.38 5.16 -13.45
C MET A 197 23.85 5.54 -13.35
N ALA A 198 24.49 5.12 -12.26
CA ALA A 198 25.93 5.27 -12.07
C ALA A 198 26.56 4.00 -11.51
N ALA A 199 27.82 3.76 -11.86
CA ALA A 199 28.59 2.63 -11.36
C ALA A 199 30.07 2.99 -11.21
N PRO A 200 30.81 2.36 -10.29
CA PRO A 200 32.23 2.63 -10.13
C PRO A 200 33.06 2.01 -11.25
N GLU A 201 32.70 0.79 -11.66
CA GLU A 201 33.33 0.02 -12.72
C GLU A 201 32.36 -1.11 -13.14
N TYR A 202 32.75 -1.89 -14.14
CA TYR A 202 31.95 -3.03 -14.58
C TYR A 202 32.39 -4.30 -13.86
N THR A 203 31.66 -4.63 -12.80
CA THR A 203 31.82 -5.85 -12.00
C THR A 203 30.59 -6.74 -12.14
N PRO A 204 30.45 -7.50 -13.25
CA PRO A 204 29.36 -8.47 -13.37
C PRO A 204 29.40 -9.45 -12.18
N GLU A 205 28.23 -9.92 -11.73
CA GLU A 205 28.03 -10.77 -10.53
C GLU A 205 28.27 -10.10 -9.17
N HIS A 206 29.00 -8.96 -9.11
CA HIS A 206 29.30 -8.23 -7.88
C HIS A 206 29.05 -6.73 -8.08
N GLU A 207 27.82 -6.40 -8.46
CA GLU A 207 27.44 -5.02 -8.76
C GLU A 207 27.55 -4.15 -7.51
N LYS A 208 28.32 -3.06 -7.60
CA LYS A 208 28.54 -2.12 -6.50
C LYS A 208 27.81 -0.81 -6.76
N GLN A 209 26.97 -0.42 -5.81
CA GLN A 209 26.15 0.79 -5.89
C GLN A 209 26.90 1.99 -5.32
N ILE A 210 26.70 3.15 -5.93
CA ILE A 210 27.35 4.41 -5.54
C ILE A 210 26.35 5.54 -5.42
N HIS A 211 26.81 6.62 -4.80
CA HIS A 211 26.14 7.90 -4.82
C HIS A 211 27.16 9.01 -5.03
N ASP A 212 26.87 9.97 -5.89
CA ASP A 212 27.73 11.13 -6.13
C ASP A 212 27.00 12.20 -6.97
N ASP A 213 27.54 13.41 -6.98
CA ASP A 213 27.15 14.45 -7.93
C ASP A 213 27.82 14.22 -9.30
N PHE A 214 27.04 14.32 -10.38
CA PHE A 214 27.50 14.16 -11.75
C PHE A 214 27.30 15.46 -12.53
N PRO A 215 28.38 16.25 -12.71
CA PRO A 215 28.34 17.38 -13.64
C PRO A 215 28.33 16.87 -15.08
N LEU A 216 27.32 17.28 -15.84
CA LEU A 216 27.09 16.89 -17.23
C LEU A 216 27.25 18.09 -18.16
N THR A 217 27.72 17.84 -19.38
CA THR A 217 27.74 18.85 -20.44
C THR A 217 27.20 18.26 -21.73
N LEU A 218 26.21 18.92 -22.31
CA LEU A 218 25.68 18.60 -23.63
C LEU A 218 26.32 19.54 -24.66
N PHE A 219 26.85 18.95 -25.73
CA PHE A 219 27.34 19.67 -26.90
C PHE A 219 26.38 19.46 -28.09
N CYS A 220 26.21 20.49 -28.90
CA CYS A 220 25.56 20.45 -30.21
C CYS A 220 26.54 21.01 -31.25
N ASP A 221 26.84 20.23 -32.29
CA ASP A 221 27.81 20.54 -33.34
C ASP A 221 29.15 21.06 -32.80
N GLY A 222 29.63 20.43 -31.72
CA GLY A 222 30.90 20.73 -31.06
C GLY A 222 30.87 21.91 -30.08
N LYS A 223 29.74 22.62 -29.93
CA LYS A 223 29.60 23.73 -28.98
C LYS A 223 28.80 23.31 -27.75
N PRO A 224 29.20 23.69 -26.51
CA PRO A 224 28.40 23.40 -25.33
C PRO A 224 27.08 24.19 -25.38
N VAL A 225 25.96 23.48 -25.22
CA VAL A 225 24.61 24.08 -25.25
C VAL A 225 23.86 23.96 -23.92
N ALA A 226 24.20 22.99 -23.08
CA ALA A 226 23.66 22.86 -21.72
C ALA A 226 24.70 22.28 -20.76
N GLN A 227 24.59 22.68 -19.48
CA GLN A 227 25.35 22.12 -18.37
C GLN A 227 24.42 21.96 -17.16
N GLY A 228 24.65 20.93 -16.35
CA GLY A 228 23.87 20.67 -15.15
C GLY A 228 24.60 19.70 -14.22
N VAL A 229 24.12 19.57 -13.00
CA VAL A 229 24.60 18.59 -12.02
C VAL A 229 23.42 17.77 -11.54
N HIS A 230 23.58 16.45 -11.46
CA HIS A 230 22.58 15.54 -10.91
C HIS A 230 23.20 14.61 -9.87
N TYR A 231 22.51 14.39 -8.76
CA TYR A 231 22.98 13.49 -7.70
C TYR A 231 22.40 12.09 -7.91
N PHE A 232 23.25 11.14 -8.33
CA PHE A 232 22.86 9.73 -8.48
C PHE A 232 22.97 9.00 -7.14
N ARG A 233 22.08 8.03 -6.90
CA ARG A 233 21.87 7.43 -5.58
C ARG A 233 21.76 5.92 -5.59
N LYS A 234 22.04 5.37 -4.41
CA LYS A 234 21.73 3.99 -4.03
C LYS A 234 20.65 3.92 -2.94
N HIS A 235 19.95 2.81 -2.90
CA HIS A 235 18.96 2.44 -1.89
C HIS A 235 19.34 1.09 -1.25
N ASP A 236 19.20 0.97 0.08
CA ASP A 236 19.53 -0.21 0.90
C ASP A 236 20.90 -0.86 0.67
N SER A 237 21.87 -0.11 0.13
CA SER A 237 23.19 -0.63 -0.27
C SER A 237 23.20 -1.68 -1.38
N PHE A 238 22.06 -2.13 -1.90
CA PHE A 238 21.97 -3.14 -2.95
C PHE A 238 21.40 -2.59 -4.27
N MET A 239 20.60 -1.53 -4.22
CA MET A 239 19.93 -0.99 -5.41
C MET A 239 20.58 0.30 -5.85
N GLN A 240 21.06 0.39 -7.08
CA GLN A 240 21.27 1.70 -7.72
C GLN A 240 19.92 2.20 -8.23
N LEU A 241 19.61 3.48 -8.08
CA LEU A 241 18.37 4.03 -8.66
C LEU A 241 18.58 4.35 -10.14
N LEU A 242 17.55 4.09 -10.95
CA LEU A 242 17.43 4.63 -12.31
C LEU A 242 16.83 6.02 -12.19
N GLU A 243 17.54 7.03 -12.66
CA GLU A 243 17.20 8.42 -12.40
C GLU A 243 16.99 9.22 -13.67
N ASP A 244 16.08 10.17 -13.58
CA ASP A 244 15.72 11.10 -14.62
C ASP A 244 16.53 12.39 -14.48
N VAL A 245 17.24 12.76 -15.55
CA VAL A 245 18.01 14.01 -15.62
C VAL A 245 17.53 14.83 -16.81
N TRP A 246 17.23 16.10 -16.58
CA TRP A 246 16.74 17.00 -17.62
C TRP A 246 17.73 18.12 -17.90
N LEU A 247 18.10 18.28 -19.17
CA LEU A 247 18.89 19.40 -19.67
C LEU A 247 18.05 20.19 -20.68
N ARG A 248 18.07 21.51 -20.56
CA ARG A 248 17.35 22.44 -21.45
C ARG A 248 18.33 23.32 -22.18
N PHE A 249 18.06 23.60 -23.45
CA PHE A 249 18.87 24.48 -24.29
C PHE A 249 18.01 25.12 -25.38
N PRO A 250 18.48 26.20 -26.03
CA PRO A 250 17.75 26.84 -27.13
C PRO A 250 17.36 25.84 -28.22
N ALA A 251 16.14 25.96 -28.75
CA ALA A 251 15.65 25.05 -29.78
C ALA A 251 16.58 25.01 -31.00
N VAL A 252 16.86 23.80 -31.48
CA VAL A 252 17.58 23.54 -32.73
C VAL A 252 16.74 22.63 -33.61
N SER A 253 16.71 22.89 -34.91
CA SER A 253 15.84 22.20 -35.88
C SER A 253 16.67 21.53 -36.97
N GLY A 254 16.21 20.37 -37.44
CA GLY A 254 16.92 19.56 -38.41
C GLY A 254 17.91 18.60 -37.75
N LYS A 255 18.86 18.11 -38.55
CA LYS A 255 19.79 17.06 -38.15
C LYS A 255 21.07 17.64 -37.54
N HIS A 256 21.34 17.31 -36.28
CA HIS A 256 22.49 17.81 -35.52
C HIS A 256 23.28 16.67 -34.87
N ARG A 257 24.59 16.90 -34.67
CA ARG A 257 25.45 16.00 -33.91
C ARG A 257 25.53 16.47 -32.46
N PHE A 258 25.16 15.59 -31.54
CA PHE A 258 25.22 15.85 -30.11
C PHE A 258 26.32 15.04 -29.43
N ALA A 259 26.82 15.54 -28.30
CA ALA A 259 27.67 14.77 -27.40
C ALA A 259 27.32 15.02 -25.93
N LEU A 260 27.04 13.96 -25.18
CA LEU A 260 26.81 14.02 -23.74
C LEU A 260 28.10 13.63 -23.01
N LYS A 261 28.68 14.57 -22.27
CA LYS A 261 29.92 14.38 -21.51
C LYS A 261 29.64 14.16 -20.03
N ASN A 262 30.23 13.08 -19.49
CA ASN A 262 30.32 12.83 -18.06
C ASN A 262 31.55 13.56 -17.51
N ASN A 263 31.36 14.65 -16.76
CA ASN A 263 32.49 15.34 -16.10
C ASN A 263 32.75 14.85 -14.67
N ASN A 264 32.03 13.83 -14.18
CA ASN A 264 32.44 13.16 -12.94
C ASN A 264 33.81 12.51 -13.17
N GLY A 265 34.73 12.72 -12.22
CA GLY A 265 36.12 12.25 -12.31
C GLY A 265 36.36 10.84 -11.80
N ARG A 266 35.34 10.20 -11.20
CA ARG A 266 35.45 8.93 -10.45
C ARG A 266 34.65 7.80 -11.08
N PHE A 267 33.42 8.09 -11.52
CA PHE A 267 32.41 7.07 -11.78
C PHE A 267 31.84 7.12 -13.20
N PHE A 268 31.41 5.96 -13.69
CA PHE A 268 30.75 5.84 -14.99
C PHE A 268 29.31 6.31 -14.92
N LEU A 269 28.87 7.03 -15.95
CA LEU A 269 27.46 7.31 -16.21
C LEU A 269 26.91 6.20 -17.12
N LEU A 270 25.84 5.56 -16.68
CA LEU A 270 25.21 4.42 -17.36
C LEU A 270 23.91 4.91 -17.98
N VAL A 271 23.92 5.21 -19.27
CA VAL A 271 22.73 5.71 -19.99
C VAL A 271 21.91 4.54 -20.50
N THR A 272 20.65 4.46 -20.09
CA THR A 272 19.69 3.48 -20.64
C THR A 272 18.97 4.07 -21.85
N ARG A 273 18.49 5.31 -21.74
CA ARG A 273 17.69 5.97 -22.77
C ARG A 273 17.93 7.47 -22.79
N LEU A 274 17.90 8.05 -23.99
CA LEU A 274 17.85 9.49 -24.22
C LEU A 274 16.57 9.82 -24.97
N VAL A 275 15.86 10.85 -24.50
CA VAL A 275 14.67 11.37 -25.18
C VAL A 275 14.87 12.86 -25.42
N MET A 276 14.75 13.28 -26.68
CA MET A 276 14.77 14.69 -27.06
C MET A 276 13.38 15.10 -27.52
N GLN A 277 12.93 16.25 -27.04
CA GLN A 277 11.65 16.83 -27.45
C GLN A 277 11.73 18.34 -27.49
N GLN A 278 11.00 18.94 -28.43
CA GLN A 278 10.80 20.38 -28.46
C GLN A 278 9.69 20.74 -27.47
N SER A 279 9.91 21.81 -26.71
CA SER A 279 8.91 22.46 -25.88
C SER A 279 8.67 23.84 -26.45
N GLU A 280 7.42 24.10 -26.85
CA GLU A 280 7.00 25.36 -27.45
C GLU A 280 6.07 26.09 -26.49
N HIS A 281 6.24 27.40 -26.38
CA HIS A 281 5.33 28.26 -25.62
C HIS A 281 4.85 29.44 -26.46
N ARG A 282 3.54 29.74 -26.36
CA ARG A 282 2.93 30.89 -27.05
C ARG A 282 2.74 32.06 -26.10
N HIS A 283 2.90 33.28 -26.62
CA HIS A 283 2.65 34.48 -25.86
C HIS A 283 1.19 34.51 -25.37
N LEU A 284 1.02 34.74 -24.07
CA LEU A 284 -0.27 34.71 -23.37
C LEU A 284 -0.93 33.33 -23.31
N GLU A 285 -0.15 32.24 -23.44
CA GLU A 285 -0.60 30.87 -23.18
C GLU A 285 -0.94 30.69 -21.69
N PHE A 286 -2.05 29.99 -21.42
CA PHE A 286 -2.47 29.68 -20.05
C PHE A 286 -2.02 28.30 -19.60
N SER A 287 -1.68 28.18 -18.32
CA SER A 287 -1.67 26.92 -17.57
C SER A 287 -2.68 27.04 -16.43
N LEU A 288 -3.78 26.31 -16.54
CA LEU A 288 -4.91 26.32 -15.60
C LEU A 288 -5.04 24.95 -14.92
N PRO A 289 -5.66 24.90 -13.72
CA PRO A 289 -5.96 23.63 -13.05
C PRO A 289 -6.82 22.70 -13.94
N PRO A 290 -6.57 21.37 -13.90
CA PRO A 290 -7.34 20.39 -14.68
C PRO A 290 -8.79 20.26 -14.22
N TRP A 291 -9.10 20.68 -12.99
CA TRP A 291 -10.43 20.77 -12.41
C TRP A 291 -10.39 21.69 -11.20
N ALA A 292 -11.55 22.14 -10.71
CA ALA A 292 -11.67 22.95 -9.50
C ALA A 292 -12.96 22.67 -8.68
N LEU A 293 -13.00 23.14 -7.44
CA LEU A 293 -14.21 23.28 -6.62
C LEU A 293 -14.70 24.73 -6.68
N ALA A 294 -16.02 24.91 -6.70
CA ALA A 294 -16.64 26.24 -6.71
C ALA A 294 -16.27 27.02 -5.44
N GLY A 295 -15.71 28.22 -5.62
CA GLY A 295 -15.28 29.12 -4.57
C GLY A 295 -13.91 28.81 -3.97
N GLU A 296 -13.21 27.77 -4.42
CA GLU A 296 -11.86 27.50 -3.92
C GLU A 296 -10.85 28.56 -4.41
N PRO A 297 -9.84 28.93 -3.61
CA PRO A 297 -8.75 29.77 -4.08
C PRO A 297 -7.88 29.02 -5.09
N LEU A 298 -7.74 29.58 -6.28
CA LEU A 298 -6.95 29.03 -7.38
C LEU A 298 -5.75 29.90 -7.69
N ILE A 299 -4.74 29.27 -8.28
CA ILE A 299 -3.60 29.92 -8.90
C ILE A 299 -3.58 29.45 -10.36
N GLY A 300 -3.51 30.38 -11.29
CA GLY A 300 -3.32 30.13 -12.72
C GLY A 300 -2.01 30.75 -13.17
N ARG A 301 -1.50 30.30 -14.33
CA ARG A 301 -0.30 30.93 -14.92
C ARG A 301 -0.55 31.37 -16.34
N ILE A 302 0.14 32.43 -16.71
CA ILE A 302 0.20 32.92 -18.08
C ILE A 302 1.65 33.06 -18.51
N PHE A 303 1.98 32.49 -19.66
CA PHE A 303 3.30 32.60 -20.25
C PHE A 303 3.41 33.90 -21.04
N ALA A 304 4.53 34.60 -20.91
CA ALA A 304 4.82 35.77 -21.71
C ALA A 304 6.20 35.65 -22.36
N ALA A 305 6.25 35.56 -23.69
CA ALA A 305 7.51 35.62 -24.44
C ALA A 305 8.27 36.96 -24.27
N LYS A 306 7.58 38.04 -23.90
CA LYS A 306 8.14 39.37 -23.67
C LYS A 306 7.37 40.11 -22.58
N ALA A 307 7.98 41.14 -22.01
CA ALA A 307 7.29 42.01 -21.06
C ALA A 307 6.04 42.62 -21.71
N ALA A 308 4.91 42.51 -21.04
CA ALA A 308 3.61 42.92 -21.57
C ALA A 308 2.67 43.30 -20.44
N ARG A 309 1.62 44.05 -20.78
CA ARG A 309 0.47 44.26 -19.88
C ARG A 309 -0.74 43.60 -20.50
N THR A 310 -1.47 42.83 -19.69
CA THR A 310 -2.69 42.17 -20.15
C THR A 310 -3.74 42.16 -19.05
N THR A 311 -4.99 41.95 -19.44
CA THR A 311 -6.11 41.76 -18.52
C THR A 311 -6.56 40.31 -18.61
N VAL A 312 -6.49 39.58 -17.50
CA VAL A 312 -7.09 38.24 -17.40
C VAL A 312 -8.52 38.38 -16.92
N LYS A 313 -9.46 37.69 -17.58
CA LYS A 313 -10.89 37.72 -17.30
C LYS A 313 -11.41 36.32 -17.02
N TRP A 314 -12.27 36.21 -16.03
CA TRP A 314 -13.03 34.99 -15.72
C TRP A 314 -14.37 35.40 -15.12
N GLU A 315 -15.45 34.70 -15.46
CA GLU A 315 -16.82 35.08 -15.09
C GLU A 315 -17.10 36.59 -15.33
N LYS A 316 -17.39 37.35 -14.28
CA LYS A 316 -17.58 38.82 -14.30
C LYS A 316 -16.41 39.57 -13.66
N GLN A 317 -15.31 38.89 -13.38
CA GLN A 317 -14.12 39.43 -12.74
C GLN A 317 -13.00 39.66 -13.76
N GLN A 318 -12.10 40.59 -13.46
CA GLN A 318 -10.92 40.86 -14.27
C GLN A 318 -9.75 41.29 -13.39
N LEU A 319 -8.53 40.95 -13.83
CA LEU A 319 -7.29 41.30 -13.16
C LEU A 319 -6.28 41.82 -14.17
N GLU A 320 -5.76 43.01 -13.90
CA GLU A 320 -4.66 43.61 -14.66
C GLU A 320 -3.32 43.00 -14.20
N LEU A 321 -2.55 42.50 -15.15
CA LEU A 321 -1.24 41.90 -14.89
C LEU A 321 -0.14 42.64 -15.66
N ASN A 322 0.96 42.93 -14.97
CA ASN A 322 2.23 43.34 -15.57
C ASN A 322 3.11 42.10 -15.70
N LEU A 323 3.18 41.54 -16.91
CA LEU A 323 3.87 40.29 -17.19
C LEU A 323 5.36 40.54 -17.40
N LYS A 324 6.17 39.72 -16.74
CA LYS A 324 7.61 39.57 -17.05
C LYS A 324 7.79 38.41 -18.02
N PRO A 325 8.88 38.38 -18.82
CA PRO A 325 9.19 37.21 -19.63
C PRO A 325 9.17 35.90 -18.81
N GLY A 326 8.55 34.84 -19.34
CA GLY A 326 8.35 33.56 -18.67
C GLY A 326 6.94 33.37 -18.09
N TRP A 327 6.81 32.42 -17.16
CA TRP A 327 5.54 32.13 -16.48
C TRP A 327 5.25 33.14 -15.37
N ASN A 328 4.05 33.71 -15.38
CA ASN A 328 3.56 34.65 -14.37
C ASN A 328 2.31 34.06 -13.71
N GLU A 329 2.30 34.04 -12.37
CA GLU A 329 1.16 33.54 -11.61
C GLU A 329 0.12 34.63 -11.36
N PHE A 330 -1.15 34.22 -11.30
CA PHE A 330 -2.25 35.07 -10.86
C PHE A 330 -3.23 34.26 -10.00
N ARG A 331 -3.77 34.91 -8.96
CA ARG A 331 -4.76 34.30 -8.06
C ARG A 331 -6.16 34.64 -8.51
N PHE A 332 -7.05 33.66 -8.46
CA PHE A 332 -8.45 33.83 -8.85
C PHE A 332 -9.33 32.78 -8.15
N SER A 333 -10.64 32.83 -8.38
CA SER A 333 -11.60 31.83 -7.91
C SER A 333 -12.78 31.78 -8.88
N ILE A 334 -13.32 30.60 -9.14
CA ILE A 334 -14.56 30.44 -9.91
C ILE A 334 -15.71 30.22 -8.94
N ALA A 335 -16.69 31.12 -8.91
CA ALA A 335 -17.78 31.04 -7.94
C ALA A 335 -18.86 30.04 -8.36
N LYS A 336 -19.04 29.82 -9.67
CA LYS A 336 -20.10 28.96 -10.19
C LYS A 336 -19.56 27.61 -10.69
N PRO A 337 -20.24 26.49 -10.37
CA PRO A 337 -19.92 25.21 -10.98
C PRO A 337 -20.23 25.23 -12.49
N GLY A 338 -19.50 24.44 -13.27
CA GLY A 338 -19.67 24.38 -14.73
C GLY A 338 -18.65 23.49 -15.44
N ILE A 339 -18.90 23.23 -16.71
CA ILE A 339 -18.01 22.52 -17.64
C ILE A 339 -17.34 23.54 -18.56
N ASP A 340 -16.08 23.32 -18.89
CA ASP A 340 -15.26 24.18 -19.79
C ASP A 340 -15.31 25.66 -19.41
N VAL A 341 -15.10 25.97 -18.12
CA VAL A 341 -15.21 27.33 -17.61
C VAL A 341 -14.07 28.19 -18.17
N PRO A 342 -14.37 29.27 -18.93
CA PRO A 342 -13.34 30.00 -19.64
C PRO A 342 -12.57 30.97 -18.74
N VAL A 343 -11.26 31.05 -18.98
CA VAL A 343 -10.37 32.10 -18.50
C VAL A 343 -9.68 32.70 -19.73
N SER A 344 -9.78 34.01 -19.94
CA SER A 344 -9.34 34.63 -21.18
C SER A 344 -8.51 35.89 -20.97
N THR A 345 -7.67 36.18 -21.96
CA THR A 345 -7.11 37.51 -22.23
C THR A 345 -7.82 38.09 -23.47
N PRO A 346 -7.50 39.32 -23.90
CA PRO A 346 -7.99 39.83 -25.18
C PRO A 346 -7.60 38.99 -26.41
N SER A 347 -6.56 38.14 -26.33
CA SER A 347 -6.00 37.40 -27.47
C SER A 347 -6.02 35.87 -27.33
N THR A 348 -6.16 35.34 -26.11
CA THR A 348 -6.05 33.91 -25.83
C THR A 348 -7.15 33.47 -24.86
N GLN A 349 -7.67 32.26 -25.02
CA GLN A 349 -8.65 31.67 -24.10
C GLN A 349 -8.16 30.29 -23.67
N GLY A 350 -8.14 30.05 -22.35
CA GLY A 350 -8.02 28.73 -21.74
C GLY A 350 -9.33 28.33 -21.06
N VAL A 351 -9.43 27.07 -20.64
CA VAL A 351 -10.59 26.54 -19.92
C VAL A 351 -10.17 25.73 -18.71
N ILE A 352 -10.99 25.75 -17.66
CA ILE A 352 -10.97 24.74 -16.59
C ILE A 352 -12.03 23.70 -16.97
N PRO A 353 -11.65 22.45 -17.28
CA PRO A 353 -12.57 21.43 -17.79
C PRO A 353 -13.81 21.19 -16.92
N ALA A 354 -13.64 21.17 -15.59
CA ALA A 354 -14.74 20.97 -14.66
C ALA A 354 -14.55 21.78 -13.37
N VAL A 355 -15.62 22.45 -12.94
CA VAL A 355 -15.72 23.13 -11.64
C VAL A 355 -16.89 22.53 -10.86
N TYR A 356 -16.62 21.80 -9.78
CA TYR A 356 -17.62 21.02 -9.02
C TYR A 356 -18.26 21.83 -7.88
N ALA A 357 -19.52 21.54 -7.58
CA ALA A 357 -20.31 22.21 -6.55
C ALA A 357 -20.20 21.52 -5.17
N LEU A 358 -18.99 21.16 -4.76
CA LEU A 358 -18.73 20.39 -3.55
C LEU A 358 -17.82 21.15 -2.59
N LYS A 359 -17.85 20.73 -1.33
CA LYS A 359 -16.95 21.21 -0.28
C LYS A 359 -16.01 20.09 0.12
N ASP A 360 -14.83 20.48 0.56
CA ASP A 360 -13.86 19.55 1.14
C ASP A 360 -14.45 18.80 2.33
N GLU A 361 -14.03 17.55 2.47
CA GLU A 361 -14.20 16.77 3.70
C GLU A 361 -13.54 17.48 4.90
N THR A 362 -14.02 17.22 6.12
CA THR A 362 -13.44 17.76 7.35
C THR A 362 -13.09 16.62 8.32
N PRO A 363 -11.80 16.41 8.65
CA PRO A 363 -10.63 17.12 8.11
C PRO A 363 -10.42 16.86 6.61
N GLU A 364 -9.68 17.74 5.95
CA GLU A 364 -9.37 17.60 4.53
C GLU A 364 -8.50 16.35 4.31
N VAL A 365 -8.91 15.46 3.39
CA VAL A 365 -8.08 14.31 3.01
C VAL A 365 -6.82 14.81 2.31
N THR A 366 -5.67 14.38 2.82
CA THR A 366 -4.36 14.68 2.25
C THR A 366 -3.86 13.52 1.41
N VAL A 367 -3.58 13.80 0.13
CA VAL A 367 -3.13 12.81 -0.86
C VAL A 367 -1.80 13.27 -1.42
N GLY A 368 -0.81 12.38 -1.48
CA GLY A 368 0.51 12.77 -1.92
C GLY A 368 1.50 11.64 -2.08
N TYR A 369 2.76 11.99 -1.89
CA TYR A 369 3.89 11.08 -2.01
C TYR A 369 5.08 11.61 -1.22
N ASP A 370 6.04 10.73 -0.99
CA ASP A 370 7.30 11.04 -0.35
C ASP A 370 8.42 11.26 -1.38
N MET A 371 9.31 12.19 -1.04
CA MET A 371 10.40 12.72 -1.85
C MET A 371 11.73 12.02 -1.57
N THR A 372 11.70 10.78 -1.10
CA THR A 372 12.86 9.92 -0.82
C THR A 372 13.81 9.77 -1.99
N VAL A 373 13.25 9.58 -3.18
CA VAL A 373 14.02 9.46 -4.42
C VAL A 373 14.08 10.78 -5.18
N VAL A 374 14.05 11.91 -4.46
CA VAL A 374 14.36 13.25 -4.99
C VAL A 374 15.62 13.76 -4.27
N PRO A 375 16.65 14.29 -4.96
CA PRO A 375 17.78 14.92 -4.28
C PRO A 375 17.33 16.21 -3.59
N HIS A 376 17.59 16.33 -2.29
CA HIS A 376 17.27 17.54 -1.53
C HIS A 376 18.47 18.50 -1.63
N ASP A 377 18.54 19.23 -2.74
CA ASP A 377 19.64 20.13 -3.06
C ASP A 377 19.19 21.40 -3.79
N GLY A 378 20.15 22.28 -4.09
CA GLY A 378 19.91 23.56 -4.76
C GLY A 378 19.84 23.49 -6.30
N ASN A 379 19.82 22.30 -6.92
CA ASN A 379 19.86 22.17 -8.39
C ASN A 379 18.50 22.38 -9.06
N GLY A 380 17.44 22.63 -8.29
CA GLY A 380 16.12 23.03 -8.78
C GLY A 380 15.14 21.90 -9.06
N PHE A 381 15.54 20.62 -8.92
CA PHE A 381 14.62 19.51 -9.16
C PHE A 381 13.47 19.48 -8.15
N MET A 382 13.75 19.74 -6.87
CA MET A 382 12.72 19.90 -5.84
C MET A 382 11.75 21.03 -6.18
N ASP A 383 12.24 22.18 -6.64
CA ASP A 383 11.41 23.32 -7.02
C ASP A 383 10.47 22.98 -8.19
N TRP A 384 11.01 22.31 -9.20
CA TRP A 384 10.22 21.84 -10.33
C TRP A 384 9.18 20.81 -9.91
N LEU A 385 9.52 19.92 -8.97
CA LEU A 385 8.62 18.87 -8.52
C LEU A 385 7.46 19.42 -7.67
N LEU A 386 7.74 20.42 -6.82
CA LEU A 386 6.71 21.16 -6.10
C LEU A 386 5.77 21.91 -7.07
N ASP A 387 6.31 22.56 -8.10
CA ASP A 387 5.53 23.14 -9.19
C ASP A 387 4.65 22.10 -9.89
N TYR A 388 5.24 20.95 -10.25
CA TYR A 388 4.54 19.86 -10.92
C TYR A 388 3.39 19.31 -10.08
N THR A 389 3.61 19.16 -8.78
CA THR A 389 2.62 18.64 -7.83
C THR A 389 1.38 19.52 -7.80
N TRP A 390 1.58 20.80 -7.56
CA TRP A 390 0.50 21.77 -7.49
C TRP A 390 -0.18 21.94 -8.86
N ARG A 391 0.58 22.17 -9.93
CA ARG A 391 0.04 22.50 -11.25
C ARG A 391 -0.76 21.37 -11.87
N THR A 392 -0.28 20.14 -11.71
CA THR A 392 -0.97 18.96 -12.24
C THR A 392 -2.02 18.40 -11.29
N ARG A 393 -2.20 19.03 -10.11
CA ARG A 393 -3.01 18.52 -8.99
C ARG A 393 -2.70 17.05 -8.73
N LEU A 394 -1.41 16.71 -8.65
CA LEU A 394 -0.95 15.35 -8.32
C LEU A 394 -1.43 14.92 -6.93
N GLY A 395 -1.61 15.89 -6.04
CA GLY A 395 -2.08 15.74 -4.68
C GLY A 395 -2.03 17.09 -3.98
N ASN A 396 -2.31 17.11 -2.69
CA ASN A 396 -2.15 18.26 -1.80
C ASN A 396 -1.15 17.99 -0.68
N LEU A 397 -0.36 16.93 -0.72
CA LEU A 397 0.63 16.57 0.30
C LEU A 397 1.98 16.22 -0.34
N VAL A 398 3.05 16.62 0.33
CA VAL A 398 4.41 16.14 0.08
C VAL A 398 5.11 15.78 1.38
N VAL A 399 5.88 14.70 1.37
CA VAL A 399 6.68 14.26 2.52
C VAL A 399 8.16 14.48 2.23
N PHE A 400 8.85 15.17 3.14
CA PHE A 400 10.28 15.45 3.05
C PHE A 400 11.10 14.37 3.76
N ARG A 401 11.67 13.43 2.98
CA ARG A 401 12.65 12.44 3.45
C ARG A 401 13.94 12.51 2.63
N SER A 402 15.03 13.02 3.20
CA SER A 402 16.32 13.20 2.50
C SER A 402 17.22 11.97 2.64
N PHE A 403 17.73 11.49 1.49
CA PHE A 403 18.74 10.43 1.41
C PHE A 403 20.08 10.90 0.84
N ARG A 404 20.27 12.22 0.68
CA ARG A 404 21.54 12.77 0.20
C ARG A 404 22.64 12.47 1.21
N LYS A 405 23.83 12.04 0.76
CA LYS A 405 24.98 11.74 1.63
C LYS A 405 26.00 12.86 1.59
N VAL A 406 26.79 12.99 2.66
CA VAL A 406 27.82 14.05 2.79
C VAL A 406 28.91 13.93 1.72
N SER A 407 29.31 12.71 1.38
CA SER A 407 30.30 12.41 0.35
C SER A 407 30.11 10.99 -0.19
N PRO A 408 30.72 10.63 -1.33
CA PRO A 408 30.60 9.29 -1.93
C PRO A 408 31.03 8.16 -1.00
N ASP A 409 31.96 8.44 -0.09
CA ASP A 409 32.56 7.47 0.83
C ASP A 409 31.91 7.52 2.24
N SER A 410 30.92 8.40 2.44
CA SER A 410 30.22 8.58 3.72
C SER A 410 28.82 7.96 3.70
N TYR A 411 28.44 7.35 4.83
CA TYR A 411 27.08 6.91 5.09
C TYR A 411 26.24 7.94 5.83
N ALA A 412 26.84 9.04 6.29
CA ALA A 412 26.13 10.13 6.94
C ALA A 412 25.27 10.90 5.93
N THR A 413 24.02 11.17 6.32
CA THR A 413 23.10 11.99 5.54
C THR A 413 23.58 13.46 5.58
N ALA A 414 23.56 14.12 4.43
CA ALA A 414 23.86 15.54 4.31
C ALA A 414 22.72 16.36 4.91
N GLU A 415 23.08 17.38 5.70
CA GLU A 415 22.11 18.38 6.13
C GLU A 415 21.63 19.19 4.93
N VAL A 416 20.33 19.47 4.90
CA VAL A 416 19.73 20.34 3.89
C VAL A 416 19.83 21.79 4.40
N PRO A 417 20.40 22.73 3.61
CA PRO A 417 20.48 24.13 3.99
C PRO A 417 19.11 24.75 4.37
N ASP A 418 19.09 25.54 5.44
CA ASP A 418 17.88 26.17 5.99
C ASP A 418 17.19 27.13 5.01
N ASP A 419 17.95 27.77 4.12
CA ASP A 419 17.41 28.66 3.08
C ASP A 419 16.62 27.87 2.03
N LEU A 420 17.07 26.66 1.66
CA LEU A 420 16.32 25.75 0.79
C LEU A 420 15.05 25.26 1.49
N LEU A 421 15.16 24.80 2.73
CA LEU A 421 14.01 24.35 3.53
C LEU A 421 12.96 25.46 3.70
N SER A 422 13.42 26.69 3.98
CA SER A 422 12.55 27.86 4.13
C SER A 422 11.84 28.22 2.82
N ARG A 423 12.56 28.13 1.70
CA ARG A 423 12.02 28.40 0.36
C ARG A 423 10.96 27.38 -0.04
N TRP A 424 11.22 26.09 0.16
CA TRP A 424 10.28 25.02 -0.15
C TRP A 424 9.05 25.04 0.77
N GLY A 425 9.23 25.25 2.08
CA GLY A 425 8.11 25.39 3.00
C GLY A 425 7.24 26.62 2.65
N LYS A 426 7.87 27.74 2.28
CA LYS A 426 7.13 28.92 1.80
C LYS A 426 6.34 28.62 0.52
N PHE A 427 6.93 27.93 -0.45
CA PHE A 427 6.24 27.51 -1.67
C PHE A 427 5.01 26.68 -1.33
N CYS A 428 5.17 25.66 -0.46
CA CYS A 428 4.07 24.82 0.00
C CYS A 428 2.96 25.64 0.68
N CYS A 429 3.33 26.60 1.54
CA CYS A 429 2.37 27.51 2.18
C CYS A 429 1.61 28.37 1.17
N ASP A 430 2.31 28.97 0.20
CA ASP A 430 1.73 29.87 -0.79
C ASP A 430 0.80 29.15 -1.77
N HIS A 431 1.05 27.85 -2.01
CA HIS A 431 0.35 26.98 -2.97
C HIS A 431 -0.58 25.96 -2.32
N ARG A 432 -0.74 26.01 -0.99
CA ARG A 432 -1.62 25.12 -0.21
C ARG A 432 -1.28 23.64 -0.39
N ILE A 433 0.00 23.30 -0.36
CA ILE A 433 0.50 21.93 -0.30
C ILE A 433 0.83 21.63 1.17
N TYR A 434 0.20 20.63 1.76
CA TYR A 434 0.52 20.12 3.09
C TYR A 434 1.93 19.53 3.09
N VAL A 435 2.63 19.74 4.20
CA VAL A 435 3.99 19.29 4.41
C VAL A 435 4.01 18.31 5.57
N GLU A 436 4.56 17.14 5.33
CA GLU A 436 5.11 16.30 6.38
C GLU A 436 6.63 16.29 6.29
N ALA A 437 7.30 16.30 7.44
CA ALA A 437 8.75 16.17 7.50
C ALA A 437 9.15 14.88 8.23
N ALA A 438 9.54 13.87 7.46
CA ALA A 438 10.11 12.62 8.00
C ALA A 438 11.57 12.79 8.45
N THR A 439 12.26 13.74 7.81
CA THR A 439 13.62 14.20 8.11
C THR A 439 13.70 15.72 7.94
N SER A 440 14.88 16.32 8.14
CA SER A 440 15.13 17.74 7.81
C SER A 440 14.21 18.73 8.54
N PHE A 441 13.73 18.38 9.74
CA PHE A 441 12.89 19.24 10.57
C PHE A 441 13.61 19.81 11.79
N ASP A 442 14.78 19.28 12.16
CA ASP A 442 15.45 19.60 13.43
C ASP A 442 15.79 21.10 13.60
N SER A 443 16.11 21.82 12.51
CA SER A 443 16.34 23.28 12.56
C SER A 443 15.07 24.11 12.74
N GLY A 444 13.91 23.51 12.42
CA GLY A 444 12.62 24.17 12.36
C GLY A 444 12.44 25.14 11.16
N ALA A 445 13.38 25.20 10.21
CA ALA A 445 13.26 26.09 9.05
C ALA A 445 12.07 25.70 8.14
N LEU A 446 11.95 24.41 7.82
CA LEU A 446 10.82 23.87 7.05
C LEU A 446 9.50 24.04 7.80
N THR A 447 9.46 23.70 9.10
CA THR A 447 8.23 23.73 9.89
C THR A 447 7.68 25.15 10.04
N LYS A 448 8.55 26.14 10.29
CA LYS A 448 8.15 27.56 10.39
C LYS A 448 7.65 28.12 9.06
N SER A 449 8.32 27.82 7.96
CA SER A 449 8.00 28.36 6.64
C SER A 449 6.78 27.72 5.99
N ALA A 450 6.53 26.42 6.24
CA ALA A 450 5.29 25.74 5.85
C ALA A 450 4.06 26.28 6.60
N GLY A 451 4.25 26.83 7.80
CA GLY A 451 3.20 27.51 8.57
C GLY A 451 1.99 26.60 8.80
N LYS A 452 0.80 27.07 8.43
CA LYS A 452 -0.46 26.30 8.57
C LYS A 452 -0.54 25.05 7.68
N MET A 453 0.34 24.92 6.70
CA MET A 453 0.40 23.75 5.83
C MET A 453 1.29 22.65 6.41
N LEU A 454 2.01 22.90 7.52
CA LEU A 454 2.66 21.81 8.23
C LEU A 454 1.59 20.89 8.83
N HIS A 455 1.57 19.64 8.38
CA HIS A 455 0.72 18.60 8.95
C HIS A 455 1.37 18.02 10.21
N SER A 456 2.53 17.38 10.05
CA SER A 456 3.25 16.68 11.13
C SER A 456 4.74 16.56 10.87
N VAL A 457 5.50 16.19 11.90
CA VAL A 457 6.92 15.80 11.79
C VAL A 457 7.19 14.53 12.59
N GLY A 458 8.20 13.75 12.20
CA GLY A 458 8.67 12.60 12.95
C GLY A 458 9.13 11.46 12.06
N ARG A 459 9.74 10.43 12.65
CA ARG A 459 10.41 9.37 11.88
C ARG A 459 9.47 8.69 10.87
N HIS A 460 10.02 8.41 9.69
CA HIS A 460 9.35 7.60 8.66
C HIS A 460 8.83 6.29 9.25
N GLU A 461 9.69 5.56 9.96
CA GLU A 461 9.32 4.38 10.72
C GLU A 461 10.18 4.27 11.98
N TRP A 462 9.57 3.94 13.11
CA TRP A 462 10.24 3.81 14.41
C TRP A 462 9.79 2.61 15.26
N PRO A 463 8.50 2.22 15.25
CA PRO A 463 8.01 1.04 15.97
C PRO A 463 8.53 -0.28 15.42
N GLY A 464 9.20 -0.28 14.25
CA GLY A 464 9.81 -1.47 13.66
C GLY A 464 10.85 -2.18 14.53
N ALA A 465 11.25 -1.58 15.65
CA ALA A 465 11.96 -2.25 16.74
C ALA A 465 11.38 -3.62 17.15
N VAL A 466 10.05 -3.80 17.04
CA VAL A 466 9.36 -5.03 17.48
C VAL A 466 9.49 -6.17 16.46
N TYR A 467 9.61 -5.84 15.17
CA TYR A 467 9.61 -6.85 14.12
C TYR A 467 10.95 -6.95 13.36
N ALA A 468 11.86 -5.99 13.52
CA ALA A 468 13.12 -5.94 12.75
C ALA A 468 14.38 -6.25 13.56
N PHE A 469 14.30 -6.39 14.87
CA PHE A 469 15.46 -6.55 15.73
C PHE A 469 15.27 -7.64 16.76
N ASP A 470 16.29 -8.48 16.90
CA ASP A 470 16.36 -9.46 17.98
C ASP A 470 16.44 -8.79 19.36
N PRO A 471 16.10 -9.51 20.45
CA PRO A 471 16.20 -9.02 21.82
C PRO A 471 17.55 -8.36 22.15
N GLY A 472 17.52 -7.09 22.53
CA GLY A 472 18.72 -6.30 22.83
C GLY A 472 19.01 -6.24 24.32
N PHE A 473 20.28 -6.33 24.74
CA PHE A 473 20.64 -6.32 26.17
C PHE A 473 20.15 -5.07 26.93
N GLU A 474 20.16 -3.90 26.28
CA GLU A 474 19.68 -2.64 26.87
C GLU A 474 18.16 -2.52 27.02
N TRP A 475 17.40 -3.30 26.25
CA TRP A 475 15.93 -3.25 26.18
C TRP A 475 15.25 -4.56 26.60
N ARG A 476 16.04 -5.58 26.94
CA ARG A 476 15.57 -6.90 27.37
C ARG A 476 14.65 -6.77 28.58
N SER A 477 13.56 -7.52 28.54
CA SER A 477 12.52 -7.48 29.57
C SER A 477 12.35 -8.83 30.26
N GLU A 478 11.95 -8.78 31.53
CA GLU A 478 11.66 -9.98 32.32
C GLU A 478 10.22 -10.46 32.14
N ASP A 479 9.31 -9.57 31.75
CA ASP A 479 7.88 -9.86 31.60
C ASP A 479 7.22 -8.97 30.53
N MET A 480 5.97 -9.31 30.15
CA MET A 480 5.23 -8.62 29.09
C MET A 480 4.92 -7.16 29.43
N LYS A 481 4.77 -6.84 30.72
CA LYS A 481 4.53 -5.47 31.18
C LYS A 481 5.77 -4.61 30.97
N THR A 482 6.94 -5.09 31.41
CA THR A 482 8.22 -4.40 31.27
C THR A 482 8.58 -4.21 29.79
N ALA A 483 8.27 -5.20 28.94
CA ALA A 483 8.47 -5.09 27.49
C ALA A 483 7.65 -3.95 26.87
N MET A 484 6.38 -3.84 27.25
CA MET A 484 5.52 -2.73 26.85
C MET A 484 6.08 -1.38 27.36
N GLU A 485 6.48 -1.28 28.63
CA GLU A 485 7.03 -0.06 29.21
C GLU A 485 8.33 0.38 28.51
N HIS A 486 9.21 -0.57 28.18
CA HIS A 486 10.41 -0.32 27.40
C HIS A 486 10.09 0.17 25.97
N CYS A 487 9.10 -0.43 25.33
CA CYS A 487 8.61 0.02 24.02
C CYS A 487 8.13 1.47 24.08
N LEU A 488 7.23 1.80 25.02
CA LEU A 488 6.74 3.18 25.21
C LEU A 488 7.89 4.16 25.46
N LYS A 489 8.85 3.79 26.31
CA LYS A 489 10.03 4.62 26.60
C LYS A 489 10.85 4.90 25.34
N ARG A 490 11.09 3.90 24.49
CA ARG A 490 11.82 4.06 23.23
C ARG A 490 11.07 4.97 22.25
N LEU A 491 9.76 4.78 22.11
CA LEU A 491 8.93 5.58 21.22
C LEU A 491 8.89 7.05 21.68
N LYS A 492 8.74 7.26 22.99
CA LYS A 492 8.67 8.60 23.60
C LYS A 492 9.91 9.46 23.32
N ILE A 493 11.10 8.87 23.22
CA ILE A 493 12.34 9.62 22.91
C ILE A 493 12.22 10.38 21.58
N GLU A 494 11.73 9.72 20.53
CA GLU A 494 11.59 10.36 19.21
C GLU A 494 10.36 11.29 19.15
N ILE A 495 9.27 10.99 19.89
CA ILE A 495 8.10 11.89 20.03
C ILE A 495 8.53 13.21 20.67
N ASP A 496 9.22 13.14 21.82
CA ASP A 496 9.69 14.31 22.54
C ASP A 496 10.71 15.11 21.71
N ARG A 497 11.46 14.47 20.80
CA ARG A 497 12.31 15.16 19.82
C ARG A 497 11.47 15.91 18.78
N ALA A 498 10.45 15.28 18.20
CA ALA A 498 9.56 15.92 17.22
C ALA A 498 8.81 17.12 17.83
N HIS A 499 8.34 17.00 19.08
CA HIS A 499 7.63 18.06 19.79
C HIS A 499 8.46 19.32 20.09
N LYS A 500 9.80 19.25 19.96
CA LYS A 500 10.65 20.44 20.08
C LYS A 500 10.45 21.45 18.96
N VAL A 501 9.97 21.00 17.78
CA VAL A 501 9.86 21.85 16.58
C VAL A 501 8.48 21.86 15.93
N SER A 502 7.57 20.97 16.36
CA SER A 502 6.19 20.85 15.87
C SER A 502 5.24 20.54 17.01
N LYS A 503 3.98 20.96 16.88
CA LYS A 503 2.92 20.54 17.82
C LYS A 503 2.40 19.13 17.55
N ARG A 504 2.58 18.63 16.33
CA ARG A 504 2.10 17.33 15.87
C ARG A 504 3.29 16.43 15.55
N ALA A 505 3.55 15.47 16.42
CA ALA A 505 4.51 14.39 16.24
C ALA A 505 3.83 13.18 15.61
N ALA A 506 4.50 12.55 14.66
CA ALA A 506 3.92 11.43 13.93
C ALA A 506 4.95 10.35 13.55
N PHE A 507 4.50 9.10 13.53
CA PHE A 507 5.32 7.95 13.12
C PHE A 507 4.66 7.18 11.98
N GLY A 508 5.49 6.57 11.14
CA GLY A 508 5.05 5.40 10.41
C GLY A 508 5.15 4.15 11.28
N ASP A 509 4.20 3.23 11.08
CA ASP A 509 4.12 1.97 11.81
C ASP A 509 3.70 0.83 10.88
N ALA A 510 4.61 -0.13 10.66
CA ALA A 510 4.29 -1.41 10.05
C ALA A 510 4.02 -2.51 11.07
N SER A 511 4.30 -2.32 12.37
CA SER A 511 4.40 -3.38 13.40
C SER A 511 3.06 -3.88 13.94
N GLY A 512 1.96 -3.18 13.66
CA GLY A 512 0.70 -3.35 14.37
C GLY A 512 0.75 -2.77 15.80
N GLY A 513 1.68 -1.87 16.07
CA GLY A 513 1.95 -1.27 17.38
C GLY A 513 1.20 0.03 17.63
N HIS A 514 0.19 0.35 16.81
CA HIS A 514 -0.47 1.66 16.76
C HIS A 514 -0.90 2.18 18.13
N ARG A 515 -1.47 1.32 18.98
CA ARG A 515 -1.88 1.69 20.34
C ARG A 515 -0.71 2.18 21.20
N TYR A 516 0.46 1.57 21.07
CA TYR A 516 1.64 1.93 21.86
C TYR A 516 2.27 3.22 21.38
N CYS A 517 2.18 3.53 20.09
CA CYS A 517 2.56 4.83 19.56
C CYS A 517 1.71 5.95 20.17
N TYR A 518 0.37 5.80 20.18
CA TYR A 518 -0.52 6.79 20.82
C TYR A 518 -0.32 6.86 22.33
N MET A 519 -0.19 5.73 23.03
CA MET A 519 0.11 5.70 24.47
C MET A 519 1.45 6.37 24.82
N ALA A 520 2.45 6.33 23.92
CA ALA A 520 3.72 7.01 24.09
C ALA A 520 3.64 8.53 23.85
N GLY A 521 2.53 9.02 23.27
CA GLY A 521 2.25 10.43 23.02
C GLY A 521 2.34 10.89 21.56
N ALA A 522 2.27 9.97 20.59
CA ALA A 522 2.17 10.37 19.18
C ALA A 522 0.81 11.07 18.93
N ASP A 523 0.80 12.10 18.09
CA ASP A 523 -0.43 12.82 17.74
C ASP A 523 -1.08 12.27 16.46
N PHE A 524 -0.31 11.54 15.65
CA PHE A 524 -0.77 10.96 14.39
C PHE A 524 0.07 9.75 14.00
N ILE A 525 -0.55 8.76 13.37
CA ILE A 525 0.15 7.59 12.83
C ILE A 525 -0.14 7.43 11.35
N ARG A 526 0.90 7.08 10.62
CA ARG A 526 0.85 6.63 9.23
C ARG A 526 1.08 5.12 9.20
N THR A 527 0.05 4.39 8.91
CA THR A 527 0.14 2.93 8.83
C THR A 527 0.87 2.53 7.54
N GLU A 528 1.90 1.69 7.65
CA GLU A 528 2.68 1.23 6.48
C GLU A 528 2.00 0.06 5.77
N THR A 529 1.39 0.31 4.62
CA THR A 529 0.69 -0.73 3.84
C THR A 529 1.60 -1.31 2.76
N MET A 530 1.22 -2.47 2.19
CA MET A 530 2.01 -3.26 1.22
C MET A 530 3.25 -3.95 1.79
N VAL A 531 3.30 -4.06 3.12
CA VAL A 531 4.29 -4.84 3.85
C VAL A 531 3.60 -6.00 4.60
N PRO A 532 2.74 -5.76 5.60
CA PRO A 532 1.74 -6.72 6.05
C PRO A 532 0.41 -6.60 5.29
N HIS A 533 -0.58 -7.39 5.74
CA HIS A 533 -1.94 -7.33 5.25
C HIS A 533 -2.62 -6.00 5.59
N THR A 534 -3.11 -5.28 4.58
CA THR A 534 -3.65 -3.91 4.71
C THR A 534 -4.85 -3.84 5.66
N GLN A 535 -5.80 -4.78 5.55
CA GLN A 535 -6.98 -4.79 6.43
C GLN A 535 -6.56 -4.89 7.91
N HIS A 536 -5.54 -5.68 8.20
CA HIS A 536 -5.12 -6.01 9.56
C HIS A 536 -4.45 -4.82 10.25
N LEU A 537 -3.65 -4.03 9.52
CA LEU A 537 -3.10 -2.81 10.09
C LEU A 537 -4.15 -1.71 10.24
N CYS A 538 -4.98 -1.50 9.21
CA CYS A 538 -5.99 -0.44 9.22
C CYS A 538 -7.07 -0.68 10.30
N SER A 539 -7.44 -1.94 10.56
CA SER A 539 -8.35 -2.32 11.66
C SER A 539 -7.76 -2.05 13.04
N GLN A 540 -6.43 -1.91 13.18
CA GLN A 540 -5.77 -1.54 14.44
C GLN A 540 -5.54 -0.03 14.54
N ALA A 541 -5.12 0.61 13.45
CA ALA A 541 -4.78 2.03 13.41
C ALA A 541 -5.97 2.92 13.74
N ARG A 542 -7.11 2.64 13.10
CA ARG A 542 -8.35 3.39 13.25
C ARG A 542 -8.87 3.41 14.69
N PRO A 543 -9.14 2.27 15.36
CA PRO A 543 -9.64 2.30 16.73
C PRO A 543 -8.59 2.81 17.72
N ALA A 544 -7.29 2.61 17.46
CA ALA A 544 -6.26 3.22 18.30
C ALA A 544 -6.30 4.76 18.22
N ALA A 545 -6.45 5.33 17.03
CA ALA A 545 -6.58 6.77 16.84
C ALA A 545 -7.86 7.31 17.49
N GLU A 546 -9.01 6.67 17.26
CA GLU A 546 -10.31 7.11 17.79
C GLU A 546 -10.42 6.96 19.32
N ALA A 547 -9.79 5.94 19.91
CA ALA A 547 -9.92 5.65 21.34
C ALA A 547 -8.85 6.33 22.20
N LEU A 548 -7.65 6.56 21.65
CA LEU A 548 -6.48 7.02 22.39
C LEU A 548 -5.98 8.41 21.94
N SER A 549 -6.51 8.97 20.85
CA SER A 549 -6.15 10.29 20.31
C SER A 549 -7.39 11.06 19.83
N ASP A 550 -7.25 11.91 18.81
CA ASP A 550 -8.30 12.74 18.19
C ASP A 550 -9.11 12.03 17.09
N GLY A 551 -8.73 10.79 16.73
CA GLY A 551 -9.36 10.00 15.66
C GLY A 551 -8.74 10.17 14.27
N GLU A 552 -7.81 11.10 14.08
CA GLU A 552 -7.11 11.24 12.79
C GLU A 552 -5.98 10.21 12.66
N TRP A 553 -5.91 9.56 11.49
CA TRP A 553 -4.84 8.63 11.12
C TRP A 553 -4.66 8.61 9.60
N GLY A 554 -3.59 7.97 9.12
CA GLY A 554 -3.29 7.87 7.70
C GLY A 554 -2.52 6.62 7.33
N VAL A 555 -2.12 6.52 6.06
CA VAL A 555 -1.29 5.45 5.53
C VAL A 555 -0.13 6.01 4.71
N HIS A 556 0.97 5.27 4.71
CA HIS A 556 1.95 5.36 3.65
C HIS A 556 2.06 4.02 2.92
N ILE A 557 2.24 4.07 1.61
CA ILE A 557 2.10 2.91 0.73
C ILE A 557 3.46 2.48 0.20
N ALA A 558 3.92 1.30 0.63
CA ALA A 558 5.20 0.70 0.27
C ALA A 558 5.11 -0.16 -1.01
N ILE A 559 4.49 0.34 -2.08
CA ILE A 559 4.12 -0.42 -3.31
C ILE A 559 5.31 -1.00 -4.10
N GLN A 560 6.53 -0.60 -3.76
CA GLN A 560 7.79 -1.12 -4.28
C GLN A 560 8.19 -2.46 -3.63
N HIS A 561 7.68 -2.78 -2.43
CA HIS A 561 7.98 -4.00 -1.68
C HIS A 561 7.12 -5.27 -1.90
N PRO A 562 5.90 -5.24 -2.47
CA PRO A 562 4.96 -6.34 -2.32
C PRO A 562 5.46 -7.65 -2.89
N PHE A 563 5.67 -7.72 -4.22
CA PHE A 563 6.30 -8.87 -4.86
C PHE A 563 7.01 -8.46 -6.15
N GLN A 564 8.01 -9.24 -6.55
CA GLN A 564 8.73 -9.14 -7.82
C GLN A 564 8.77 -10.52 -8.49
N PRO A 565 8.80 -10.61 -9.83
CA PRO A 565 8.91 -9.53 -10.81
C PRO A 565 7.73 -8.54 -10.85
N TYR A 566 7.94 -7.37 -11.46
CA TYR A 566 6.86 -6.39 -11.68
C TYR A 566 5.92 -6.83 -12.82
N PHE A 567 4.63 -6.52 -12.65
CA PHE A 567 3.54 -6.80 -13.58
C PHE A 567 2.55 -5.63 -13.62
N GLU A 568 1.67 -5.60 -14.62
CA GLU A 568 0.61 -4.58 -14.68
C GLU A 568 -0.38 -4.66 -13.49
N THR A 569 -0.50 -5.84 -12.88
CA THR A 569 -1.34 -6.07 -11.69
C THR A 569 -0.88 -5.28 -10.46
N HIS A 570 0.36 -4.77 -10.42
CA HIS A 570 0.81 -3.83 -9.39
C HIS A 570 -0.03 -2.54 -9.35
N LEU A 571 -0.62 -2.11 -10.48
CA LEU A 571 -1.55 -0.98 -10.48
C LEU A 571 -2.88 -1.30 -9.76
N GLY A 572 -3.32 -2.57 -9.77
CA GLY A 572 -4.49 -3.02 -9.04
C GLY A 572 -4.24 -3.03 -7.53
N GLN A 573 -3.04 -3.46 -7.13
CA GLN A 573 -2.58 -3.35 -5.75
C GLN A 573 -2.48 -1.89 -5.28
N TYR A 574 -1.96 -1.00 -6.13
CA TYR A 574 -1.86 0.42 -5.81
C TYR A 574 -3.25 1.07 -5.67
N PHE A 575 -4.18 0.76 -6.57
CA PHE A 575 -5.58 1.18 -6.45
C PHE A 575 -6.20 0.77 -5.11
N LEU A 576 -6.09 -0.51 -4.72
CA LEU A 576 -6.61 -0.98 -3.44
C LEU A 576 -5.95 -0.29 -2.25
N SER A 577 -4.65 0.00 -2.34
CA SER A 577 -3.90 0.73 -1.31
C SER A 577 -4.36 2.17 -1.10
N LEU A 578 -4.94 2.80 -2.13
CA LEU A 578 -5.55 4.13 -2.01
C LEU A 578 -6.97 4.04 -1.44
N PHE A 579 -7.80 3.18 -2.03
CA PHE A 579 -9.23 3.18 -1.75
C PHE A 579 -9.62 2.45 -0.47
N GLN A 580 -9.01 1.32 -0.12
CA GLN A 580 -9.41 0.59 1.08
C GLN A 580 -9.17 1.39 2.36
N PRO A 581 -7.97 2.00 2.61
CA PRO A 581 -7.77 2.84 3.78
C PRO A 581 -8.69 4.07 3.80
N TRP A 582 -8.96 4.68 2.64
CA TRP A 582 -9.94 5.77 2.55
C TRP A 582 -11.35 5.32 2.91
N MET A 583 -11.81 4.18 2.42
CA MET A 583 -13.11 3.66 2.84
C MET A 583 -13.14 3.40 4.35
N MET A 584 -12.02 2.97 4.93
CA MET A 584 -11.91 2.71 6.37
C MET A 584 -11.83 3.97 7.25
N GLY A 585 -11.49 5.14 6.70
CA GLY A 585 -11.46 6.41 7.44
C GLY A 585 -10.11 7.13 7.47
N ALA A 586 -9.09 6.66 6.74
CA ALA A 586 -7.79 7.35 6.68
C ALA A 586 -7.94 8.78 6.13
N SER A 587 -7.25 9.73 6.75
CA SER A 587 -7.26 11.17 6.41
C SER A 587 -5.98 11.65 5.73
N MET A 588 -4.94 10.83 5.72
CA MET A 588 -3.70 11.03 4.96
C MET A 588 -3.36 9.75 4.22
N ILE A 589 -3.03 9.86 2.93
CA ILE A 589 -2.72 8.72 2.07
C ILE A 589 -1.59 9.15 1.13
N TYR A 590 -0.42 8.53 1.23
CA TYR A 590 0.68 8.84 0.33
C TYR A 590 1.52 7.61 -0.02
N GLU A 591 2.28 7.70 -1.11
CA GLU A 591 3.21 6.66 -1.55
C GLU A 591 4.64 6.93 -1.04
N GLU A 592 5.31 5.92 -0.48
CA GLU A 592 6.54 6.05 0.35
C GLU A 592 7.85 6.33 -0.41
N ASP A 593 8.09 5.72 -1.57
CA ASP A 593 9.40 5.78 -2.25
C ASP A 593 9.33 6.59 -3.57
N SER A 594 8.28 7.41 -3.65
CA SER A 594 7.81 8.26 -4.74
C SER A 594 7.07 7.58 -5.89
N LEU A 595 6.15 8.34 -6.46
CA LEU A 595 5.39 8.01 -7.66
C LEU A 595 6.23 7.95 -8.95
N PHE A 596 7.54 8.18 -8.87
CA PHE A 596 8.37 8.43 -10.03
C PHE A 596 9.29 7.27 -10.38
N LEU A 597 9.61 6.39 -9.43
CA LEU A 597 10.53 5.27 -9.65
C LEU A 597 9.96 3.92 -9.17
N LEU A 598 10.50 2.84 -9.74
CA LEU A 598 10.48 1.48 -9.18
C LEU A 598 11.87 0.86 -9.40
N PHE A 599 12.51 0.33 -8.35
CA PHE A 599 13.96 0.07 -8.38
C PHE A 599 14.43 -1.29 -7.84
N LYS A 600 13.51 -2.24 -7.59
CA LYS A 600 13.83 -3.55 -6.98
C LYS A 600 13.93 -4.72 -7.96
N GLU A 601 13.80 -4.46 -9.26
CA GLU A 601 14.03 -5.40 -10.37
C GLU A 601 14.53 -4.64 -11.62
N GLU A 602 13.93 -4.84 -12.80
CA GLU A 602 14.06 -3.96 -13.95
C GLU A 602 13.50 -2.60 -13.54
N ARG A 603 14.34 -1.60 -13.66
CA ARG A 603 14.07 -0.30 -13.08
C ARG A 603 13.16 0.50 -13.99
N GLN A 604 12.20 1.17 -13.36
CA GLN A 604 11.30 2.08 -14.04
C GLN A 604 11.55 3.50 -13.54
N ALA A 605 11.56 4.43 -14.48
CA ALA A 605 11.78 5.86 -14.28
C ALA A 605 10.49 6.64 -14.56
N TRP A 606 10.60 7.97 -14.66
CA TRP A 606 9.47 8.88 -14.69
C TRP A 606 8.33 8.46 -15.64
N ASP A 607 8.54 8.34 -16.95
CA ASP A 607 7.46 8.16 -17.93
C ASP A 607 7.07 6.69 -18.20
N ASP A 608 7.59 5.74 -17.42
CA ASP A 608 7.33 4.31 -17.61
C ASP A 608 5.93 3.88 -17.15
N LEU A 609 5.45 2.74 -17.65
CA LEU A 609 4.06 2.29 -17.51
C LEU A 609 3.54 2.32 -16.06
N LEU A 610 4.26 1.70 -15.11
CA LEU A 610 3.77 1.61 -13.73
C LEU A 610 3.93 2.94 -12.98
N THR A 611 5.03 3.65 -13.16
CA THR A 611 5.27 4.94 -12.46
C THR A 611 4.32 6.01 -12.96
N LYS A 612 4.08 6.10 -14.27
CA LYS A 612 3.03 6.96 -14.84
C LYS A 612 1.64 6.52 -14.36
N GLY A 613 1.35 5.22 -14.36
CA GLY A 613 0.09 4.68 -13.84
C GLY A 613 -0.17 5.08 -12.38
N LYS A 614 0.83 4.96 -11.50
CA LYS A 614 0.75 5.42 -10.10
C LYS A 614 0.42 6.92 -10.01
N ARG A 615 1.07 7.77 -10.81
CA ARG A 615 0.80 9.23 -10.81
C ARG A 615 -0.59 9.58 -11.29
N ASP A 616 -1.04 8.93 -12.35
CA ASP A 616 -2.38 9.16 -12.89
C ASP A 616 -3.43 8.69 -11.89
N MET A 617 -3.27 7.50 -11.32
CA MET A 617 -4.13 7.01 -10.24
C MET A 617 -4.13 7.94 -9.01
N THR A 618 -2.99 8.53 -8.64
CA THR A 618 -2.93 9.47 -7.51
C THR A 618 -3.66 10.77 -7.82
N ARG A 619 -3.55 11.32 -9.04
CA ARG A 619 -4.34 12.48 -9.48
C ARG A 619 -5.83 12.19 -9.47
N GLU A 620 -6.21 11.06 -10.04
CA GLU A 620 -7.60 10.65 -10.11
C GLU A 620 -8.18 10.40 -8.72
N PHE A 621 -7.41 9.76 -7.83
CA PHE A 621 -7.80 9.59 -6.44
C PHE A 621 -7.90 10.92 -5.69
N PHE A 622 -6.98 11.86 -5.91
CA PHE A 622 -7.08 13.20 -5.32
C PHE A 622 -8.32 13.96 -5.81
N ARG A 623 -8.65 13.87 -7.10
CA ARG A 623 -9.92 14.40 -7.65
C ARG A 623 -11.10 13.70 -7.00
N PHE A 624 -11.06 12.37 -6.90
CA PHE A 624 -12.11 11.53 -6.35
C PHE A 624 -12.45 11.91 -4.91
N VAL A 625 -11.47 12.01 -3.99
CA VAL A 625 -11.75 12.37 -2.58
C VAL A 625 -12.29 13.80 -2.43
N LYS A 626 -12.05 14.68 -3.42
CA LYS A 626 -12.59 16.03 -3.48
C LYS A 626 -14.02 16.07 -4.05
N THR A 627 -14.36 15.11 -4.91
CA THR A 627 -15.70 14.98 -5.49
C THR A 627 -16.60 13.99 -4.74
N HIS A 628 -16.03 13.21 -3.82
CA HIS A 628 -16.72 12.20 -3.01
C HIS A 628 -16.40 12.40 -1.51
N PRO A 629 -16.63 13.59 -0.94
CA PRO A 629 -16.33 13.81 0.48
C PRO A 629 -17.13 12.83 1.35
N ARG A 630 -16.43 12.11 2.26
CA ARG A 630 -17.11 11.21 3.19
C ARG A 630 -17.94 12.03 4.17
N LYS A 631 -19.11 11.50 4.52
CA LYS A 631 -20.01 12.06 5.54
C LYS A 631 -20.37 10.97 6.53
N GLY A 632 -20.59 11.37 7.78
CA GLY A 632 -20.95 10.43 8.83
C GLY A 632 -19.75 9.65 9.37
N ALA A 633 -19.98 8.42 9.81
CA ALA A 633 -18.94 7.56 10.38
C ALA A 633 -19.12 6.10 9.93
N PRO A 634 -18.01 5.32 9.83
CA PRO A 634 -18.09 3.92 9.48
C PRO A 634 -18.69 3.10 10.63
N THR A 635 -19.55 2.14 10.30
CA THR A 635 -20.24 1.25 11.23
C THR A 635 -19.51 -0.07 11.34
N ARG A 636 -19.14 -0.44 12.57
CA ARG A 636 -18.43 -1.69 12.88
C ARG A 636 -19.14 -2.35 14.05
N LYS A 637 -19.55 -3.61 13.88
CA LYS A 637 -20.29 -4.36 14.90
C LYS A 637 -19.44 -5.38 15.65
N ILE A 638 -18.32 -5.76 15.05
CA ILE A 638 -17.40 -6.76 15.58
C ILE A 638 -16.10 -6.05 15.94
N ALA A 639 -15.59 -6.33 17.14
CA ALA A 639 -14.25 -5.95 17.53
C ALA A 639 -13.47 -7.15 18.10
N PHE A 640 -12.22 -7.28 17.67
CA PHE A 640 -11.22 -8.12 18.32
C PHE A 640 -10.49 -7.28 19.36
N VAL A 641 -10.43 -7.73 20.61
CA VAL A 641 -9.85 -6.94 21.71
C VAL A 641 -8.37 -7.26 21.84
N GLU A 642 -7.54 -6.24 21.68
CA GLU A 642 -6.11 -6.27 21.97
C GLU A 642 -5.90 -6.21 23.48
N GLY A 643 -5.62 -7.35 24.10
CA GLY A 643 -5.49 -7.45 25.54
C GLY A 643 -4.28 -6.69 26.11
N ARG A 644 -4.30 -6.49 27.43
CA ARG A 644 -3.30 -5.71 28.15
C ARG A 644 -1.93 -6.36 28.05
N TYR A 645 -0.92 -5.54 27.73
CA TYR A 645 0.47 -5.96 27.50
C TYR A 645 0.68 -6.96 26.34
N ALA A 646 -0.34 -7.23 25.52
CA ALA A 646 -0.16 -8.11 24.35
C ALA A 646 0.81 -7.48 23.35
N ALA A 647 1.71 -8.28 22.81
CA ALA A 647 2.66 -7.77 21.82
C ALA A 647 1.94 -7.28 20.56
N PRO A 648 2.49 -6.26 19.87
CA PRO A 648 2.07 -5.90 18.51
C PRO A 648 2.06 -7.12 17.59
N PHE A 649 1.07 -7.20 16.72
CA PHE A 649 0.98 -8.26 15.72
C PHE A 649 0.33 -7.71 14.47
N ASN A 650 0.89 -8.06 13.32
CA ASN A 650 0.58 -7.49 12.01
C ASN A 650 0.70 -8.51 10.87
N GLY A 651 1.10 -9.75 11.13
CA GLY A 651 1.38 -10.69 10.04
C GLY A 651 2.71 -10.47 9.32
N PHE A 652 3.67 -9.73 9.90
CA PHE A 652 4.92 -9.28 9.27
C PHE A 652 6.12 -9.24 10.24
N ILE A 653 7.29 -9.74 9.78
CA ILE A 653 8.57 -9.65 10.49
C ILE A 653 9.75 -9.45 9.51
N CYS A 654 10.80 -8.70 9.90
CA CYS A 654 12.06 -8.47 9.15
C CYS A 654 13.27 -9.23 9.71
N ASP A 655 14.32 -9.43 8.88
CA ASP A 655 15.60 -10.14 9.15
C ASP A 655 15.63 -11.64 8.70
N THR A 656 16.64 -12.44 9.11
CA THR A 656 16.87 -13.82 8.66
C THR A 656 16.01 -14.85 9.41
N ASP A 657 15.29 -15.70 8.65
CA ASP A 657 14.60 -16.95 9.05
C ASP A 657 13.87 -17.06 10.41
N GLN A 658 13.33 -15.96 10.95
CA GLN A 658 12.48 -15.99 12.13
C GLN A 658 11.23 -16.84 11.92
N THR A 659 11.10 -17.87 12.77
CA THR A 659 9.98 -18.81 12.87
C THR A 659 8.99 -18.30 13.93
N PRO A 660 7.91 -19.04 14.25
CA PRO A 660 7.08 -18.75 15.42
C PRO A 660 7.88 -18.68 16.73
N ASP A 661 9.12 -19.17 16.78
CA ASP A 661 9.95 -19.09 17.99
C ASP A 661 10.58 -17.69 18.22
N TYR A 662 10.44 -16.77 17.25
CA TYR A 662 10.87 -15.38 17.43
C TYR A 662 10.07 -14.68 18.53
N ALA A 663 10.80 -13.88 19.33
CA ALA A 663 10.24 -13.19 20.47
C ALA A 663 9.13 -12.22 20.05
N VAL A 664 7.92 -12.36 20.62
CA VAL A 664 6.74 -11.56 20.26
C VAL A 664 6.95 -10.05 20.44
N TRP A 665 7.90 -9.64 21.28
CA TRP A 665 8.26 -8.24 21.55
C TRP A 665 9.54 -7.76 20.84
N GLY A 666 10.13 -8.56 19.95
CA GLY A 666 11.37 -8.25 19.23
C GLY A 666 12.49 -7.73 20.13
N LEU A 667 12.96 -6.51 19.86
CA LEU A 667 14.02 -5.84 20.62
C LEU A 667 13.78 -5.84 22.14
N PHE A 668 12.52 -5.74 22.55
CA PHE A 668 12.11 -5.64 23.96
C PHE A 668 11.85 -7.00 24.62
N GLY A 669 11.91 -8.08 23.84
CA GLY A 669 11.63 -9.43 24.29
C GLY A 669 12.82 -10.10 24.99
N LYS A 670 12.75 -11.43 25.07
CA LYS A 670 13.80 -12.31 25.59
C LYS A 670 14.03 -13.43 24.57
N ASN A 671 15.30 -13.80 24.36
CA ASN A 671 15.66 -14.95 23.53
C ASN A 671 15.40 -16.25 24.31
N ASP A 672 14.13 -16.64 24.39
CA ASP A 672 13.59 -17.75 25.16
C ASP A 672 12.41 -18.36 24.39
N PRO A 673 12.34 -19.69 24.19
CA PRO A 673 11.26 -20.32 23.41
C PRO A 673 9.83 -20.01 23.89
N LEU A 674 9.65 -19.67 25.17
CA LEU A 674 8.36 -19.27 25.73
C LEU A 674 7.93 -17.86 25.28
N TRP A 675 8.89 -17.02 24.89
CA TRP A 675 8.62 -15.70 24.30
C TRP A 675 8.27 -15.77 22.82
N GLY A 676 8.35 -16.95 22.20
CA GLY A 676 7.82 -17.20 20.87
C GLY A 676 6.30 -17.01 20.76
N HIS A 677 5.80 -16.96 19.54
CA HIS A 677 4.39 -16.93 19.17
C HIS A 677 3.75 -18.29 19.49
N ARG A 678 3.07 -18.39 20.64
CA ARG A 678 2.43 -19.61 21.16
C ARG A 678 0.91 -19.46 21.13
N GLN A 679 0.19 -20.24 21.94
CA GLN A 679 -1.27 -20.19 22.02
C GLN A 679 -1.88 -18.77 22.11
N PRO A 680 -1.31 -17.79 22.86
CA PRO A 680 -1.88 -16.44 22.93
C PRO A 680 -1.84 -15.71 21.59
N GLU A 681 -0.81 -15.88 20.78
CA GLU A 681 -0.66 -15.24 19.48
C GLU A 681 -1.34 -16.04 18.35
N LYS A 682 -1.45 -17.36 18.48
CA LYS A 682 -2.16 -18.23 17.52
C LYS A 682 -3.64 -17.86 17.34
N CYS A 683 -4.24 -17.12 18.27
CA CYS A 683 -5.60 -16.57 18.10
C CYS A 683 -5.75 -15.71 16.84
N ARG A 684 -4.66 -15.15 16.29
CA ARG A 684 -4.65 -14.39 15.04
C ARG A 684 -5.08 -15.21 13.84
N GLN A 685 -4.86 -16.53 13.86
CA GLN A 685 -5.37 -17.43 12.80
C GLN A 685 -6.90 -17.54 12.81
N LEU A 686 -7.60 -17.13 13.87
CA LEU A 686 -9.05 -17.06 13.91
C LEU A 686 -9.61 -15.81 13.22
N LEU A 687 -8.79 -14.77 13.03
CA LEU A 687 -9.18 -13.59 12.24
C LEU A 687 -9.40 -13.94 10.77
N ASP A 688 -8.89 -15.08 10.30
CA ASP A 688 -9.17 -15.65 8.99
C ASP A 688 -10.68 -15.88 8.74
N VAL A 689 -11.51 -15.93 9.79
CA VAL A 689 -12.97 -15.90 9.67
C VAL A 689 -13.48 -14.55 9.20
N LEU A 690 -12.89 -13.45 9.69
CA LEU A 690 -13.28 -12.07 9.37
C LEU A 690 -12.55 -11.52 8.14
N MET A 691 -11.36 -12.06 7.85
CA MET A 691 -10.51 -11.71 6.71
C MET A 691 -9.89 -12.98 6.07
N PRO A 692 -10.65 -13.72 5.24
CA PRO A 692 -10.22 -15.01 4.72
C PRO A 692 -8.94 -14.96 3.89
N GLY A 693 -7.97 -15.75 4.30
CA GLY A 693 -6.64 -15.89 3.73
C GLY A 693 -5.61 -14.88 4.26
N ALA A 694 -5.99 -13.90 5.09
CA ALA A 694 -5.09 -12.82 5.48
C ALA A 694 -3.75 -13.33 6.07
N SER A 695 -2.63 -12.73 5.65
CA SER A 695 -1.30 -13.13 6.12
C SER A 695 -1.19 -13.06 7.65
N THR A 696 -0.81 -14.17 8.27
CA THR A 696 -0.62 -14.27 9.74
C THR A 696 0.82 -14.63 10.12
N GLN A 697 1.81 -14.28 9.29
CA GLN A 697 3.22 -14.54 9.61
C GLN A 697 3.62 -13.90 10.95
N PRO A 698 4.51 -14.53 11.74
CA PRO A 698 5.28 -15.73 11.45
C PRO A 698 4.51 -17.03 11.75
N LEU A 699 3.22 -16.97 12.09
CA LEU A 699 2.44 -18.18 12.34
C LEU A 699 2.37 -19.04 11.08
N ARG A 700 2.28 -20.36 11.26
CA ARG A 700 2.26 -21.30 10.13
C ARG A 700 0.97 -21.15 9.35
N GLN A 701 1.08 -21.00 8.04
CA GLN A 701 -0.06 -20.78 7.17
C GLN A 701 0.12 -21.51 5.84
N ASP A 702 -0.98 -22.01 5.30
CA ASP A 702 -1.05 -22.67 4.00
C ASP A 702 -0.92 -21.62 2.91
N TYR A 703 0.19 -21.68 2.18
CA TYR A 703 0.50 -20.74 1.11
C TYR A 703 -0.49 -20.81 -0.06
N THR A 704 -1.29 -21.88 -0.19
CA THR A 704 -2.30 -22.01 -1.25
C THR A 704 -3.56 -21.20 -0.96
N LYS A 705 -3.79 -20.86 0.32
CA LYS A 705 -4.96 -20.08 0.78
C LYS A 705 -4.58 -18.67 1.22
N ARG A 706 -3.29 -18.40 1.40
CA ARG A 706 -2.79 -17.11 1.88
C ARG A 706 -3.00 -16.00 0.85
N ARG A 707 -3.52 -14.88 1.33
CA ARG A 707 -3.61 -13.59 0.67
C ARG A 707 -2.74 -12.60 1.43
N PHE A 708 -1.69 -12.11 0.77
CA PHE A 708 -0.67 -11.31 1.45
C PHE A 708 -1.15 -9.92 1.87
N PHE A 709 -1.81 -9.19 0.97
CA PHE A 709 -2.09 -7.77 1.15
C PHE A 709 -3.57 -7.44 1.34
N PHE A 710 -4.46 -8.16 0.67
CA PHE A 710 -5.89 -7.83 0.60
C PHE A 710 -6.76 -9.09 0.68
N SER A 711 -7.93 -8.97 1.30
CA SER A 711 -8.94 -10.01 1.40
C SER A 711 -10.33 -9.37 1.48
N GLY A 712 -11.38 -10.14 1.15
CA GLY A 712 -12.74 -9.73 1.46
C GLY A 712 -13.05 -9.72 2.96
N THR A 713 -14.22 -9.19 3.31
CA THR A 713 -14.74 -9.07 4.68
C THR A 713 -16.14 -9.68 4.75
N PRO A 714 -16.29 -11.02 4.84
CA PRO A 714 -17.60 -11.69 4.71
C PRO A 714 -18.64 -11.28 5.76
N TYR A 715 -18.19 -10.72 6.89
CA TYR A 715 -19.06 -10.22 7.96
C TYR A 715 -19.09 -8.69 8.09
N GLY A 716 -18.56 -7.99 7.08
CA GLY A 716 -18.34 -6.55 7.10
C GLY A 716 -17.05 -6.15 7.80
N ASP A 717 -16.71 -4.87 7.69
CA ASP A 717 -15.55 -4.26 8.35
C ASP A 717 -15.61 -4.40 9.89
N PHE A 718 -14.43 -4.54 10.51
CA PHE A 718 -14.25 -4.80 11.94
C PHE A 718 -13.07 -4.01 12.49
N ASP A 719 -12.97 -3.93 13.81
CA ASP A 719 -11.85 -3.25 14.49
C ASP A 719 -11.05 -4.20 15.37
N GLU A 720 -9.76 -3.92 15.52
CA GLU A 720 -8.85 -4.50 16.51
C GLU A 720 -8.60 -3.45 17.59
N VAL A 721 -9.36 -3.52 18.68
CA VAL A 721 -9.55 -2.43 19.65
C VAL A 721 -8.60 -2.58 20.84
N PRO A 722 -7.84 -1.54 21.21
CA PRO A 722 -7.03 -1.54 22.43
C PRO A 722 -7.88 -1.77 23.67
N THR A 723 -7.48 -2.68 24.56
CA THR A 723 -8.13 -2.80 25.87
C THR A 723 -8.05 -1.50 26.67
N GLU A 724 -7.09 -0.61 26.38
CA GLU A 724 -6.95 0.70 27.01
C GLU A 724 -8.07 1.69 26.62
N ALA A 725 -8.88 1.39 25.62
CA ALA A 725 -10.02 2.22 25.24
C ALA A 725 -10.99 2.44 26.41
N LYS A 726 -11.63 3.62 26.45
CA LYS A 726 -12.64 3.96 27.47
C LYS A 726 -13.87 3.06 27.35
N ALA A 727 -14.57 2.87 28.45
CA ALA A 727 -15.69 1.91 28.53
C ALA A 727 -16.87 2.23 27.60
N ASP A 728 -17.10 3.50 27.27
CA ASP A 728 -18.11 3.96 26.33
C ASP A 728 -17.72 3.73 24.87
N TYR A 729 -16.42 3.65 24.54
CA TYR A 729 -15.95 3.33 23.20
C TYR A 729 -16.43 1.93 22.76
N PHE A 730 -16.46 0.97 23.68
CA PHE A 730 -16.98 -0.37 23.43
C PHE A 730 -18.49 -0.40 23.08
N ASP A 731 -19.26 0.65 23.41
CA ASP A 731 -20.71 0.71 23.14
C ASP A 731 -21.02 0.76 21.61
N ARG A 732 -20.00 0.93 20.75
CA ARG A 732 -20.11 0.90 19.29
C ARG A 732 -20.30 -0.51 18.72
N TYR A 733 -19.80 -1.51 19.43
CA TYR A 733 -19.78 -2.91 18.98
C TYR A 733 -20.94 -3.70 19.59
N SER A 734 -21.35 -4.76 18.92
CA SER A 734 -22.28 -5.75 19.48
C SER A 734 -21.58 -7.06 19.84
N LEU A 735 -20.41 -7.34 19.24
CA LEU A 735 -19.57 -8.50 19.52
C LEU A 735 -18.14 -8.09 19.86
N LEU A 736 -17.63 -8.58 21.00
CA LEU A 736 -16.21 -8.55 21.35
C LEU A 736 -15.61 -9.95 21.30
N LEU A 737 -14.49 -10.10 20.60
CA LEU A 737 -13.66 -11.29 20.55
C LEU A 737 -12.39 -11.03 21.37
N HIS A 738 -12.33 -11.52 22.60
CA HIS A 738 -11.18 -11.36 23.48
C HIS A 738 -10.45 -12.70 23.59
N LEU A 739 -9.50 -12.93 22.68
CA LEU A 739 -8.95 -14.28 22.43
C LEU A 739 -7.43 -14.39 22.65
N GLY A 740 -6.71 -13.27 22.66
CA GLY A 740 -5.26 -13.23 22.79
C GLY A 740 -4.76 -13.05 24.22
N TRP A 741 -3.47 -12.72 24.36
CA TRP A 741 -2.86 -12.39 25.65
C TRP A 741 -3.62 -11.26 26.35
N ASN A 742 -3.87 -11.40 27.65
CA ASN A 742 -4.37 -10.32 28.49
C ASN A 742 -3.88 -10.52 29.93
N THR A 743 -3.54 -9.41 30.58
CA THR A 743 -3.31 -9.37 32.03
C THR A 743 -4.46 -8.61 32.67
N MET A 744 -5.36 -9.35 33.33
CA MET A 744 -6.59 -8.81 33.90
C MET A 744 -6.31 -7.88 35.09
N ILE A 745 -6.93 -6.70 35.04
CA ILE A 745 -7.01 -5.75 36.16
C ILE A 745 -8.47 -5.37 36.40
N GLN A 746 -8.74 -4.75 37.56
CA GLN A 746 -10.09 -4.34 37.96
C GLN A 746 -10.79 -3.49 36.88
N GLU A 747 -10.07 -2.51 36.32
CA GLU A 747 -10.62 -1.59 35.30
C GLU A 747 -11.12 -2.34 34.05
N ASP A 748 -10.32 -3.28 33.52
CA ASP A 748 -10.70 -4.05 32.34
C ASP A 748 -11.86 -5.00 32.64
N TYR A 749 -11.86 -5.63 33.82
CA TYR A 749 -12.96 -6.49 34.27
C TYR A 749 -14.29 -5.71 34.32
N ASP A 750 -14.30 -4.54 34.98
CA ASP A 750 -15.50 -3.73 35.14
C ASP A 750 -16.03 -3.21 33.80
N LYS A 751 -15.11 -2.83 32.90
CA LYS A 751 -15.43 -2.35 31.57
C LYS A 751 -16.07 -3.44 30.70
N LEU A 752 -15.48 -4.62 30.64
CA LEU A 752 -16.01 -5.75 29.88
C LEU A 752 -17.35 -6.21 30.47
N LEU A 753 -17.48 -6.25 31.80
CA LEU A 753 -18.74 -6.55 32.47
C LEU A 753 -19.83 -5.51 32.16
N ARG A 754 -19.48 -4.22 32.13
CA ARG A 754 -20.42 -3.14 31.74
C ARG A 754 -20.91 -3.31 30.31
N PHE A 755 -20.01 -3.61 29.38
CA PHE A 755 -20.35 -3.85 27.97
C PHE A 755 -21.41 -4.95 27.84
N VAL A 756 -21.21 -6.09 28.54
CA VAL A 756 -22.18 -7.18 28.53
C VAL A 756 -23.49 -6.79 29.21
N LYS A 757 -23.44 -6.15 30.40
CA LYS A 757 -24.67 -5.69 31.09
C LYS A 757 -25.54 -4.80 30.19
N LYS A 758 -24.93 -4.01 29.31
CA LYS A 758 -25.61 -3.12 28.36
C LYS A 758 -26.23 -3.80 27.14
N GLY A 759 -25.88 -5.05 26.84
CA GLY A 759 -26.40 -5.76 25.65
C GLY A 759 -25.34 -6.40 24.77
N GLY A 760 -24.06 -6.14 25.05
CA GLY A 760 -22.96 -6.69 24.27
C GLY A 760 -22.82 -8.21 24.40
N THR A 761 -22.35 -8.85 23.33
CA THR A 761 -21.92 -10.25 23.34
C THR A 761 -20.41 -10.31 23.40
N ILE A 762 -19.85 -11.11 24.30
CA ILE A 762 -18.41 -11.33 24.38
C ILE A 762 -18.08 -12.82 24.28
N LEU A 763 -17.08 -13.14 23.46
CA LEU A 763 -16.39 -14.43 23.47
C LEU A 763 -15.04 -14.26 24.17
N ILE A 764 -14.82 -15.00 25.24
CA ILE A 764 -13.64 -14.88 26.09
C ILE A 764 -13.21 -16.26 26.61
N GLY A 765 -11.92 -16.54 26.71
CA GLY A 765 -11.40 -17.75 27.35
C GLY A 765 -11.01 -17.52 28.81
N LEU A 766 -10.82 -18.60 29.56
CA LEU A 766 -10.31 -18.51 30.93
C LEU A 766 -8.96 -17.77 31.03
N PRO A 767 -7.97 -17.99 30.14
CA PRO A 767 -6.68 -17.31 30.26
C PRO A 767 -6.76 -15.79 30.15
N GLN A 768 -7.79 -15.23 29.54
CA GLN A 768 -7.98 -13.76 29.49
C GLN A 768 -8.30 -13.16 30.87
N PHE A 769 -8.74 -13.96 31.84
CA PHE A 769 -8.92 -13.54 33.23
C PHE A 769 -7.65 -13.71 34.08
N SER A 770 -6.54 -14.18 33.51
CA SER A 770 -5.27 -14.34 34.21
C SER A 770 -4.70 -12.99 34.67
N LYS A 771 -4.05 -12.98 35.83
CA LYS A 771 -3.27 -11.83 36.34
C LYS A 771 -1.78 -11.93 35.99
N HIS A 772 -1.35 -12.96 35.25
CA HIS A 772 0.04 -13.14 34.89
C HIS A 772 0.56 -12.00 34.00
N VAL A 773 1.77 -11.54 34.31
CA VAL A 773 2.60 -10.69 33.43
C VAL A 773 3.71 -11.49 32.75
N ARG A 774 4.02 -12.66 33.30
CA ARG A 774 5.12 -13.57 32.96
C ARG A 774 4.63 -14.71 32.08
N ARG A 775 5.46 -15.20 31.15
CA ARG A 775 5.07 -16.22 30.15
C ARG A 775 5.36 -17.66 30.59
N GLU A 776 5.99 -17.84 31.75
CA GLU A 776 6.43 -19.13 32.28
C GLU A 776 5.28 -20.13 32.43
N PHE A 777 4.08 -19.66 32.79
CA PHE A 777 2.90 -20.53 32.90
C PHE A 777 2.44 -21.14 31.56
N LEU A 778 2.90 -20.62 30.41
CA LEU A 778 2.58 -21.19 29.09
C LEU A 778 3.22 -22.56 28.86
N GLU A 779 4.20 -22.97 29.68
CA GLU A 779 4.87 -24.26 29.57
C GLU A 779 3.91 -25.44 29.79
N ASP A 780 3.00 -25.33 30.76
CA ASP A 780 2.04 -26.40 31.09
C ASP A 780 0.58 -25.93 31.23
N MET A 781 0.35 -24.62 31.24
CA MET A 781 -0.95 -23.96 31.45
C MET A 781 -1.64 -24.32 32.77
N MET A 782 -0.94 -24.90 33.75
CA MET A 782 -1.53 -25.44 34.98
C MET A 782 -1.84 -24.38 36.03
N GLU A 783 -1.14 -23.24 36.01
CA GLU A 783 -1.31 -22.12 36.93
C GLU A 783 -1.80 -20.88 36.18
N LEU A 784 -3.11 -20.68 36.02
CA LEU A 784 -3.65 -19.50 35.32
C LEU A 784 -3.73 -18.22 36.17
N ASP A 785 -3.54 -18.29 37.49
CA ASP A 785 -3.74 -17.17 38.44
C ASP A 785 -4.94 -16.27 38.09
N LEU A 786 -6.13 -16.88 38.07
CA LEU A 786 -7.34 -16.22 37.60
C LEU A 786 -7.80 -15.09 38.53
N TRP A 787 -8.38 -14.04 37.94
CA TRP A 787 -9.07 -12.97 38.64
C TRP A 787 -10.05 -13.51 39.69
N ASN A 788 -10.08 -12.87 40.87
CA ASN A 788 -10.91 -13.26 42.01
C ASN A 788 -10.78 -14.75 42.41
N GLY A 789 -9.57 -15.33 42.26
CA GLY A 789 -9.31 -16.74 42.58
C GLY A 789 -10.11 -17.72 41.71
N GLY A 790 -10.56 -17.30 40.52
CA GLY A 790 -11.40 -18.11 39.63
C GLY A 790 -12.89 -18.07 39.94
N ASP A 791 -13.35 -17.28 40.93
CA ASP A 791 -14.78 -16.99 41.08
C ASP A 791 -15.20 -15.90 40.08
N LEU A 792 -15.65 -16.37 38.92
CA LEU A 792 -16.15 -15.56 37.81
C LEU A 792 -17.69 -15.61 37.77
N SER A 793 -18.36 -15.90 38.89
CA SER A 793 -19.81 -16.09 38.94
C SER A 793 -20.59 -14.85 38.49
N ASP A 794 -20.09 -13.65 38.81
CA ASP A 794 -20.74 -12.40 38.42
C ASP A 794 -20.69 -12.12 36.91
N PHE A 795 -19.57 -12.43 36.25
CA PHE A 795 -19.33 -12.12 34.85
C PHE A 795 -19.59 -13.32 33.92
N CYS A 796 -19.05 -14.50 34.24
CA CYS A 796 -19.18 -15.70 33.42
C CYS A 796 -20.22 -16.71 33.92
N GLY A 797 -20.81 -16.50 35.11
CA GLY A 797 -21.79 -17.44 35.68
C GLY A 797 -21.18 -18.78 36.08
N LEU A 798 -19.88 -18.83 36.39
CA LEU A 798 -19.16 -20.06 36.76
C LEU A 798 -18.03 -19.78 37.75
N LYS A 799 -17.59 -20.81 38.47
CA LYS A 799 -16.37 -20.78 39.30
C LYS A 799 -15.41 -21.87 38.84
N VAL A 800 -14.16 -21.50 38.64
CA VAL A 800 -13.09 -22.42 38.21
C VAL A 800 -12.42 -23.03 39.43
N LYS A 801 -12.37 -24.36 39.50
CA LYS A 801 -11.79 -25.11 40.63
C LYS A 801 -10.37 -25.62 40.38
N GLY A 802 -9.89 -25.50 39.15
CA GLY A 802 -8.61 -26.04 38.71
C GLY A 802 -8.69 -26.72 37.35
N PRO A 803 -7.56 -27.25 36.86
CA PRO A 803 -7.51 -28.01 35.61
C PRO A 803 -8.23 -29.36 35.74
N GLY A 804 -8.89 -29.75 34.66
CA GLY A 804 -9.65 -31.00 34.53
C GLY A 804 -9.06 -31.94 33.49
N LYS A 805 -9.96 -32.69 32.82
CA LYS A 805 -9.59 -33.69 31.81
C LYS A 805 -9.06 -33.01 30.55
N CYS A 806 -8.21 -33.72 29.80
CA CYS A 806 -7.84 -33.27 28.47
C CYS A 806 -9.05 -33.30 27.55
N TYR A 807 -9.20 -32.25 26.74
CA TYR A 807 -10.18 -32.19 25.67
C TYR A 807 -9.89 -33.28 24.63
N SER A 808 -10.91 -34.03 24.22
CA SER A 808 -10.75 -35.14 23.28
C SER A 808 -10.43 -34.74 21.84
N GLY A 809 -10.55 -33.44 21.50
CA GLY A 809 -10.51 -32.95 20.12
C GLY A 809 -11.85 -33.10 19.37
N GLN A 810 -12.87 -33.70 20.01
CA GLN A 810 -14.21 -33.84 19.45
C GLN A 810 -15.21 -33.03 20.26
N TRP A 811 -16.10 -32.31 19.59
CA TRP A 811 -17.10 -31.48 20.24
C TRP A 811 -18.49 -31.71 19.68
N ASN A 812 -19.49 -31.42 20.50
CA ASN A 812 -20.88 -31.36 20.09
C ASN A 812 -21.54 -30.12 20.71
N ALA A 813 -22.66 -29.70 20.15
CA ALA A 813 -23.40 -28.51 20.57
C ALA A 813 -24.89 -28.72 20.33
N ALA A 814 -25.73 -28.01 21.07
CA ALA A 814 -27.14 -27.88 20.71
C ALA A 814 -27.25 -27.03 19.44
N GLY A 815 -28.02 -27.48 18.44
CA GLY A 815 -28.10 -26.82 17.13
C GLY A 815 -26.78 -26.87 16.37
N ARG A 816 -26.11 -28.02 16.35
CA ARG A 816 -24.77 -28.22 15.77
C ARG A 816 -24.66 -27.73 14.31
N GLU A 817 -25.76 -27.80 13.58
CA GLU A 817 -25.95 -27.35 12.21
C GLU A 817 -25.73 -25.84 12.00
N ASP A 818 -25.98 -25.02 13.03
CA ASP A 818 -25.77 -23.56 12.97
C ASP A 818 -24.28 -23.17 13.00
N TYR A 819 -23.43 -24.09 13.46
CA TYR A 819 -21.98 -23.88 13.59
C TYR A 819 -21.25 -24.36 12.32
N VAL A 820 -21.29 -23.53 11.29
CA VAL A 820 -20.53 -23.73 10.05
C VAL A 820 -19.04 -23.72 10.39
N ILE A 821 -18.31 -24.76 9.97
CA ILE A 821 -16.86 -24.83 10.16
C ILE A 821 -16.19 -24.08 8.99
N PRO A 822 -15.54 -22.93 9.24
CA PRO A 822 -14.81 -22.22 8.20
C PRO A 822 -13.56 -23.00 7.81
N ASP A 823 -13.20 -22.91 6.53
CA ASP A 823 -11.92 -23.41 6.03
C ASP A 823 -10.81 -22.39 6.35
N LEU A 824 -10.06 -22.65 7.42
CA LEU A 824 -9.02 -21.75 7.90
C LEU A 824 -7.68 -21.98 7.19
N SER A 825 -6.94 -20.91 6.95
CA SER A 825 -5.63 -20.90 6.28
C SER A 825 -4.45 -21.31 7.17
N GLY A 826 -4.62 -21.37 8.50
CA GLY A 826 -3.57 -21.81 9.43
C GLY A 826 -3.07 -23.24 9.15
N VAL A 827 -1.83 -23.56 9.50
CA VAL A 827 -1.28 -24.94 9.44
C VAL A 827 -1.08 -25.47 10.86
N PRO A 828 -1.32 -26.77 11.11
CA PRO A 828 -1.02 -27.45 12.38
C PRO A 828 0.36 -27.13 12.98
N SER A 829 0.48 -27.35 14.30
CA SER A 829 1.77 -27.27 14.98
C SER A 829 2.71 -28.36 14.46
N LYS A 830 4.03 -28.17 14.60
CA LYS A 830 5.05 -29.14 14.14
C LYS A 830 5.02 -30.38 15.02
N SER A 831 4.63 -30.22 16.28
CA SER A 831 4.48 -31.27 17.26
C SER A 831 3.29 -30.96 18.18
N PRO A 832 2.62 -31.99 18.75
CA PRO A 832 1.60 -31.81 19.77
C PRO A 832 2.10 -31.02 21.00
N ASP A 833 3.40 -31.13 21.32
CA ASP A 833 4.02 -30.46 22.47
C ASP A 833 4.19 -28.95 22.28
N GLU A 834 3.98 -28.41 21.07
CA GLU A 834 4.15 -26.97 20.81
C GLU A 834 3.15 -26.10 21.59
N ASP A 835 1.91 -26.59 21.72
CA ASP A 835 0.87 -25.98 22.55
C ASP A 835 0.68 -26.75 23.87
N GLY A 836 1.18 -27.98 23.99
CA GLY A 836 0.93 -28.83 25.16
C GLY A 836 -0.52 -29.35 25.21
N PRO A 837 -0.96 -29.92 26.35
CA PRO A 837 -2.29 -30.50 26.48
C PRO A 837 -3.39 -29.45 26.65
N CYS A 838 -4.41 -29.47 25.79
CA CYS A 838 -5.63 -28.69 25.99
C CYS A 838 -6.52 -29.32 27.07
N ARG A 839 -6.50 -28.81 28.30
CA ARG A 839 -7.37 -29.28 29.40
C ARG A 839 -8.65 -28.46 29.50
N LEU A 840 -9.76 -29.09 29.86
CA LEU A 840 -10.98 -28.40 30.26
C LEU A 840 -10.97 -28.15 31.77
N ALA A 841 -11.54 -27.04 32.21
CA ALA A 841 -11.61 -26.69 33.63
C ALA A 841 -12.56 -27.60 34.42
N LYS A 842 -12.26 -27.83 35.69
CA LYS A 842 -13.26 -28.29 36.67
C LYS A 842 -14.11 -27.08 37.06
N LEU A 843 -15.42 -27.16 36.83
CA LEU A 843 -16.33 -26.02 36.97
C LEU A 843 -17.39 -26.27 38.04
N GLU A 844 -17.74 -25.22 38.76
CA GLU A 844 -19.01 -25.08 39.46
C GLU A 844 -19.85 -24.05 38.69
N LEU A 845 -20.95 -24.48 38.08
CA LEU A 845 -21.83 -23.58 37.34
C LEU A 845 -22.66 -22.75 38.33
N ALA A 846 -22.66 -21.43 38.13
CA ALA A 846 -23.37 -20.44 38.92
C ALA A 846 -24.31 -19.62 38.00
N GLY A 847 -25.14 -20.33 37.23
CA GLY A 847 -26.11 -19.77 36.28
C GLY A 847 -25.69 -19.84 34.81
N ALA A 848 -24.43 -20.16 34.51
CA ALA A 848 -24.01 -20.48 33.14
C ALA A 848 -24.53 -21.84 32.68
N GLU A 849 -24.79 -21.97 31.38
CA GLU A 849 -25.24 -23.21 30.74
C GLU A 849 -24.20 -23.69 29.72
N PRO A 850 -23.82 -24.98 29.69
CA PRO A 850 -22.99 -25.53 28.61
C PRO A 850 -23.73 -25.45 27.27
N VAL A 851 -23.11 -24.85 26.26
CA VAL A 851 -23.65 -24.77 24.89
C VAL A 851 -22.83 -25.56 23.89
N ILE A 852 -21.54 -25.76 24.18
CA ILE A 852 -20.64 -26.67 23.47
C ILE A 852 -19.94 -27.53 24.51
N TRP A 853 -19.83 -28.83 24.26
CA TRP A 853 -19.21 -29.79 25.16
C TRP A 853 -18.30 -30.75 24.41
N ASP A 854 -17.36 -31.35 25.14
CA ASP A 854 -16.56 -32.46 24.63
C ASP A 854 -17.46 -33.67 24.36
N ALA A 855 -17.46 -34.14 23.12
CA ALA A 855 -18.35 -35.23 22.68
C ALA A 855 -18.08 -36.56 23.40
N MET A 856 -16.84 -36.78 23.86
CA MET A 856 -16.42 -38.02 24.49
C MET A 856 -16.64 -38.02 26.00
N THR A 857 -16.44 -36.87 26.65
CA THR A 857 -16.46 -36.77 28.12
C THR A 857 -17.71 -36.10 28.67
N GLY A 858 -18.46 -35.36 27.83
CA GLY A 858 -19.60 -34.54 28.24
C GLY A 858 -19.20 -33.28 29.02
N GLU A 859 -17.90 -33.03 29.20
CA GLU A 859 -17.42 -31.86 29.95
C GLU A 859 -17.71 -30.56 29.18
N PRO A 860 -18.13 -29.47 29.86
CA PRO A 860 -18.38 -28.20 29.20
C PRO A 860 -17.11 -27.65 28.54
N LEU A 861 -17.20 -27.29 27.26
CA LEU A 861 -16.13 -26.66 26.47
C LEU A 861 -16.39 -25.16 26.25
N VAL A 862 -17.66 -24.80 26.04
CA VAL A 862 -18.11 -23.40 26.02
C VAL A 862 -19.38 -23.28 26.85
N CYS A 863 -19.37 -22.35 27.79
CA CYS A 863 -20.53 -22.00 28.60
C CYS A 863 -21.09 -20.64 28.17
N ARG A 864 -22.41 -20.54 28.12
CA ARG A 864 -23.15 -19.29 27.88
C ARG A 864 -23.70 -18.77 29.20
N PHE A 865 -23.56 -17.48 29.45
CA PHE A 865 -24.18 -16.81 30.60
C PHE A 865 -24.80 -15.48 30.18
N ARG A 866 -26.05 -15.24 30.59
CA ARG A 866 -26.74 -13.97 30.34
C ARG A 866 -26.53 -13.04 31.52
N LYS A 867 -26.00 -11.85 31.25
CA LYS A 867 -25.79 -10.81 32.26
C LYS A 867 -26.38 -9.50 31.79
N GLY A 868 -27.40 -9.02 32.49
CA GLY A 868 -28.17 -7.87 32.04
C GLY A 868 -28.85 -8.17 30.70
N LYS A 869 -28.58 -7.34 29.68
CA LYS A 869 -29.12 -7.53 28.32
C LYS A 869 -28.21 -8.34 27.39
N GLY A 870 -26.95 -8.56 27.78
CA GLY A 870 -25.95 -9.19 26.93
C GLY A 870 -25.62 -10.62 27.33
N THR A 871 -24.65 -11.18 26.62
CA THR A 871 -24.28 -12.60 26.75
C THR A 871 -22.76 -12.79 26.78
N VAL A 872 -22.29 -13.66 27.67
CA VAL A 872 -20.91 -14.12 27.74
C VAL A 872 -20.82 -15.54 27.24
N TYR A 873 -19.96 -15.78 26.25
CA TYR A 873 -19.52 -17.10 25.84
C TYR A 873 -18.12 -17.32 26.41
N THR A 874 -18.01 -18.21 27.38
CA THR A 874 -16.75 -18.51 28.06
C THR A 874 -16.19 -19.82 27.54
N VAL A 875 -15.00 -19.79 26.91
CA VAL A 875 -14.23 -21.00 26.58
C VAL A 875 -13.59 -21.51 27.87
N THR A 876 -13.99 -22.69 28.32
CA THR A 876 -13.66 -23.24 29.64
C THR A 876 -12.35 -24.03 29.65
N ALA A 877 -11.52 -23.88 28.61
CA ALA A 877 -10.24 -24.53 28.50
C ALA A 877 -9.16 -23.82 29.33
N TYR A 878 -8.27 -24.61 29.96
CA TYR A 878 -6.97 -24.20 30.47
C TYR A 878 -5.98 -24.06 29.30
N ALA A 879 -6.39 -23.32 28.28
CA ALA A 879 -5.70 -23.10 27.03
C ALA A 879 -6.23 -21.80 26.42
N TYR A 880 -5.39 -21.04 25.73
CA TYR A 880 -5.88 -19.89 24.98
C TYR A 880 -6.78 -20.36 23.83
N PRO A 881 -7.80 -19.59 23.42
CA PRO A 881 -8.64 -19.94 22.27
C PRO A 881 -7.87 -20.19 20.96
N GLY A 882 -6.63 -19.69 20.84
CA GLY A 882 -5.73 -19.98 19.72
C GLY A 882 -5.07 -21.36 19.74
N HIS A 883 -5.26 -22.18 20.78
CA HIS A 883 -4.68 -23.52 20.86
C HIS A 883 -5.16 -24.40 19.69
N GLU A 884 -4.25 -25.16 19.09
CA GLU A 884 -4.53 -26.03 17.94
C GLU A 884 -5.73 -26.97 18.12
N ALA A 885 -5.86 -27.65 19.28
CA ALA A 885 -6.98 -28.56 19.54
C ALA A 885 -8.34 -27.85 19.47
N LEU A 886 -8.38 -26.54 19.76
CA LEU A 886 -9.59 -25.72 19.74
C LEU A 886 -9.87 -25.10 18.37
N ARG A 887 -8.95 -25.20 17.41
CA ARG A 887 -9.02 -24.49 16.12
C ARG A 887 -10.37 -24.64 15.40
N GLN A 888 -10.87 -25.87 15.28
CA GLN A 888 -12.11 -26.13 14.54
C GLN A 888 -13.34 -25.56 15.25
N VAL A 889 -13.47 -25.82 16.57
CA VAL A 889 -14.60 -25.34 17.36
C VAL A 889 -14.58 -23.81 17.49
N MET A 890 -13.41 -23.20 17.64
CA MET A 890 -13.27 -21.76 17.76
C MET A 890 -13.54 -21.06 16.43
N GLY A 891 -13.06 -21.59 15.30
CA GLY A 891 -13.42 -21.08 13.98
C GLY A 891 -14.93 -21.09 13.76
N ALA A 892 -15.59 -22.21 14.10
CA ALA A 892 -17.04 -22.33 13.96
C ALA A 892 -17.82 -21.39 14.90
N LEU A 893 -17.37 -21.24 16.14
CA LEU A 893 -18.01 -20.34 17.12
C LEU A 893 -17.82 -18.87 16.74
N VAL A 894 -16.64 -18.46 16.26
CA VAL A 894 -16.41 -17.09 15.77
C VAL A 894 -17.29 -16.81 14.56
N ALA A 895 -17.37 -17.73 13.60
CA ALA A 895 -18.25 -17.58 12.42
C ALA A 895 -19.72 -17.47 12.81
N TYR A 896 -20.19 -18.32 13.73
CA TYR A 896 -21.54 -18.27 14.28
C TYR A 896 -21.83 -16.92 14.94
N LEU A 897 -20.97 -16.45 15.86
CA LEU A 897 -21.19 -15.19 16.56
C LEU A 897 -21.09 -13.98 15.63
N ALA A 898 -20.18 -14.00 14.65
CA ALA A 898 -20.05 -12.95 13.64
C ALA A 898 -21.32 -12.84 12.79
N ALA A 899 -21.88 -13.96 12.33
CA ALA A 899 -23.13 -14.00 11.58
C ALA A 899 -24.33 -13.44 12.37
N GLN A 900 -24.36 -13.66 13.70
CA GLN A 900 -25.40 -13.12 14.58
C GLN A 900 -25.24 -11.61 14.87
N ASN A 901 -24.10 -11.03 14.54
CA ASN A 901 -23.73 -9.64 14.85
C ASN A 901 -23.45 -8.80 13.60
N LEU A 902 -23.99 -9.19 12.44
CA LEU A 902 -23.89 -8.42 11.21
C LEU A 902 -24.55 -7.03 11.34
N PRO A 903 -24.04 -6.01 10.64
CA PRO A 903 -24.78 -4.77 10.47
C PRO A 903 -26.10 -5.02 9.70
N GLN A 904 -26.94 -3.99 9.64
CA GLN A 904 -28.24 -4.10 8.99
C GLN A 904 -28.11 -4.41 7.49
N THR A 905 -27.10 -3.84 6.83
CA THR A 905 -26.75 -4.19 5.45
C THR A 905 -25.79 -5.37 5.44
N ARG A 906 -25.99 -6.31 4.52
CA ARG A 906 -25.20 -7.53 4.35
C ARG A 906 -24.82 -7.67 2.89
N VAL A 907 -23.62 -8.18 2.66
CA VAL A 907 -23.12 -8.51 1.33
C VAL A 907 -22.77 -9.99 1.34
N GLU A 908 -23.49 -10.78 0.55
CA GLU A 908 -23.16 -12.17 0.32
C GLU A 908 -22.23 -12.25 -0.88
N ASP A 909 -20.99 -12.66 -0.60
CA ASP A 909 -19.92 -12.81 -1.58
C ASP A 909 -19.40 -14.26 -1.54
N PRO A 910 -19.78 -15.11 -2.51
CA PRO A 910 -19.30 -16.49 -2.59
C PRO A 910 -17.78 -16.60 -2.76
N SER A 911 -17.14 -15.60 -3.36
CA SER A 911 -15.68 -15.59 -3.61
C SER A 911 -14.87 -15.22 -2.36
N LYS A 912 -15.49 -14.51 -1.41
CA LYS A 912 -14.85 -13.90 -0.24
C LYS A 912 -13.72 -12.93 -0.63
N GLU A 913 -13.82 -12.30 -1.79
CA GLU A 913 -12.86 -11.36 -2.38
C GLU A 913 -13.41 -9.92 -2.42
N VAL A 914 -14.56 -9.65 -1.79
CA VAL A 914 -15.13 -8.30 -1.68
C VAL A 914 -14.92 -7.74 -0.29
N PHE A 915 -14.15 -6.65 -0.20
CA PHE A 915 -14.12 -5.78 0.97
C PHE A 915 -15.34 -4.88 0.93
N TRP A 916 -16.02 -4.69 2.06
CA TRP A 916 -17.12 -3.73 2.15
C TRP A 916 -17.27 -3.13 3.54
N ASN A 917 -17.74 -1.88 3.57
CA ASN A 917 -18.14 -1.22 4.79
C ASN A 917 -19.34 -0.29 4.59
N GLU A 918 -19.94 0.12 5.71
CA GLU A 918 -21.12 0.97 5.72
C GLU A 918 -20.86 2.24 6.52
N TRP A 919 -21.06 3.41 5.90
CA TRP A 919 -21.05 4.70 6.58
C TRP A 919 -22.47 5.18 6.82
N ILE A 920 -22.77 5.61 8.04
CA ILE A 920 -24.08 6.16 8.40
C ILE A 920 -23.99 7.68 8.43
N GLU A 921 -24.77 8.33 7.56
CA GLU A 921 -24.99 9.76 7.51
C GLU A 921 -26.29 10.15 8.26
N ASP A 922 -26.58 11.44 8.32
CA ASP A 922 -27.84 11.95 8.86
C ASP A 922 -29.07 11.43 8.06
N ASN A 923 -30.25 11.49 8.69
CA ASN A 923 -31.53 11.13 8.08
C ASN A 923 -31.63 9.67 7.57
N ASN A 924 -30.92 8.73 8.21
CA ASN A 924 -30.86 7.31 7.83
C ASN A 924 -30.36 7.06 6.41
N VAL A 925 -29.53 7.96 5.86
CA VAL A 925 -28.78 7.70 4.64
C VAL A 925 -27.57 6.86 4.99
N ARG A 926 -27.34 5.76 4.26
CA ARG A 926 -26.16 4.92 4.44
C ARG A 926 -25.38 4.81 3.14
N ARG A 927 -24.05 4.81 3.21
CA ARG A 927 -23.17 4.54 2.07
C ARG A 927 -22.56 3.17 2.25
N LEU A 928 -22.91 2.25 1.36
CA LEU A 928 -22.25 0.95 1.28
C LEU A 928 -21.13 1.08 0.25
N MET A 929 -19.88 0.97 0.69
CA MET A 929 -18.70 1.07 -0.16
C MET A 929 -18.08 -0.31 -0.33
N LEU A 930 -17.77 -0.70 -1.56
CA LEU A 930 -17.27 -2.03 -1.89
C LEU A 930 -16.05 -1.97 -2.82
N LEU A 931 -15.13 -2.90 -2.63
CA LEU A 931 -13.94 -3.10 -3.46
C LEU A 931 -13.74 -4.57 -3.79
N ASN A 932 -13.46 -4.86 -5.05
CA ASN A 932 -12.94 -6.16 -5.46
C ASN A 932 -11.46 -6.25 -5.08
N THR A 933 -11.14 -7.08 -4.09
CA THR A 933 -9.78 -7.27 -3.55
C THR A 933 -8.94 -8.23 -4.39
N ASP A 934 -9.51 -8.83 -5.44
CA ASP A 934 -8.79 -9.64 -6.40
C ASP A 934 -8.06 -8.78 -7.43
N TRP A 935 -6.82 -8.41 -7.13
CA TRP A 935 -5.93 -7.63 -8.01
C TRP A 935 -5.22 -8.47 -9.08
N THR A 936 -5.48 -9.79 -9.15
CA THR A 936 -4.67 -10.70 -9.99
C THR A 936 -5.02 -10.67 -11.48
N GLU A 937 -6.14 -10.06 -11.84
CA GLU A 937 -6.60 -9.92 -13.22
C GLU A 937 -7.29 -8.57 -13.40
N ALA A 938 -6.88 -7.78 -14.40
CA ALA A 938 -7.45 -6.45 -14.62
C ALA A 938 -8.93 -6.56 -15.04
N GLY A 939 -9.81 -5.77 -14.41
CA GLY A 939 -11.23 -5.70 -14.76
C GLY A 939 -12.07 -6.95 -14.45
N ASN A 940 -11.56 -7.90 -13.67
CA ASN A 940 -12.34 -9.05 -13.22
C ASN A 940 -13.52 -8.60 -12.32
N ARG A 941 -14.58 -9.43 -12.28
CA ARG A 941 -15.88 -9.09 -11.67
C ARG A 941 -16.24 -10.10 -10.57
N LYS A 942 -16.78 -9.61 -9.46
CA LYS A 942 -17.34 -10.44 -8.37
C LYS A 942 -18.84 -10.22 -8.28
N GLU A 943 -19.60 -11.25 -8.60
CA GLU A 943 -21.05 -11.27 -8.38
C GLU A 943 -21.35 -11.36 -6.89
N ILE A 944 -22.23 -10.48 -6.41
CA ILE A 944 -22.64 -10.38 -5.02
C ILE A 944 -24.13 -10.17 -4.89
N THR A 945 -24.66 -10.54 -3.72
CA THR A 945 -26.02 -10.22 -3.32
C THR A 945 -25.98 -9.21 -2.18
N VAL A 946 -26.70 -8.09 -2.34
CA VAL A 946 -26.80 -7.05 -1.31
C VAL A 946 -28.18 -7.13 -0.65
N ASP A 947 -28.19 -7.37 0.67
CA ASP A 947 -29.39 -7.32 1.51
C ASP A 947 -29.30 -6.13 2.48
N THR A 948 -30.19 -5.15 2.32
CA THR A 948 -30.25 -3.97 3.21
C THR A 948 -31.17 -4.17 4.43
N GLY A 949 -31.71 -5.37 4.60
CA GLY A 949 -32.79 -5.76 5.52
C GLY A 949 -34.20 -5.45 5.01
N ARG A 950 -34.31 -4.79 3.84
CA ARG A 950 -35.59 -4.41 3.20
C ARG A 950 -35.60 -4.61 1.68
N ILE A 951 -34.42 -4.51 1.06
CA ILE A 951 -34.22 -4.62 -0.38
C ILE A 951 -33.08 -5.61 -0.57
N LEU A 952 -33.35 -6.59 -1.43
CA LEU A 952 -32.44 -7.65 -1.84
C LEU A 952 -32.26 -7.55 -3.35
N PHE A 953 -31.02 -7.47 -3.82
CA PHE A 953 -30.71 -7.43 -5.25
C PHE A 953 -29.29 -7.96 -5.52
N GLU A 954 -29.07 -8.41 -6.75
CA GLU A 954 -27.77 -8.86 -7.24
C GLU A 954 -27.05 -7.72 -7.97
N THR A 955 -25.73 -7.66 -7.83
CA THR A 955 -24.86 -6.75 -8.56
C THR A 955 -23.44 -7.31 -8.61
N GLU A 956 -22.55 -6.62 -9.30
CA GLU A 956 -21.14 -6.96 -9.43
C GLU A 956 -20.22 -5.89 -8.84
N VAL A 957 -19.02 -6.29 -8.41
CA VAL A 957 -17.92 -5.38 -8.04
C VAL A 957 -16.75 -5.63 -9.00
N VAL A 958 -16.27 -4.57 -9.66
CA VAL A 958 -15.23 -4.63 -10.70
C VAL A 958 -13.87 -4.28 -10.11
N GLU A 959 -12.81 -4.97 -10.53
CA GLU A 959 -11.43 -4.60 -10.19
C GLU A 959 -11.10 -3.18 -10.69
N ARG A 960 -10.37 -2.40 -9.88
CA ARG A 960 -10.05 -0.97 -10.10
C ARG A 960 -11.24 -0.01 -10.21
N GLU A 961 -12.42 -0.41 -9.73
CA GLU A 961 -13.57 0.49 -9.63
C GLU A 961 -14.15 0.47 -8.21
N ALA A 962 -14.34 1.65 -7.61
CA ALA A 962 -14.95 1.77 -6.30
C ALA A 962 -16.48 1.78 -6.45
N LYS A 963 -17.16 0.75 -5.93
CA LYS A 963 -18.63 0.73 -5.95
C LYS A 963 -19.17 1.42 -4.69
N ILE A 964 -19.92 2.50 -4.85
CA ILE A 964 -20.53 3.24 -3.74
C ILE A 964 -22.05 3.30 -3.95
N LEU A 965 -22.77 2.58 -3.10
CA LEU A 965 -24.23 2.53 -3.12
C LEU A 965 -24.81 3.50 -2.11
N THR A 966 -25.90 4.18 -2.48
CA THR A 966 -26.64 5.04 -1.58
C THR A 966 -27.89 4.31 -1.10
N VAL A 967 -27.88 3.89 0.16
CA VAL A 967 -28.97 3.14 0.77
C VAL A 967 -29.90 4.11 1.50
N LEU A 968 -31.13 4.21 1.01
CA LEU A 968 -32.22 4.99 1.60
C LEU A 968 -33.22 4.04 2.30
N PRO A 969 -34.18 4.56 3.09
CA PRO A 969 -35.13 3.72 3.83
C PRO A 969 -36.01 2.77 2.99
N ASP A 970 -36.28 3.13 1.72
CA ASP A 970 -37.21 2.44 0.81
C ASP A 970 -36.62 2.15 -0.59
N MET A 971 -35.38 2.59 -0.87
CA MET A 971 -34.69 2.33 -2.13
C MET A 971 -33.16 2.29 -1.98
N VAL A 972 -32.47 1.65 -2.93
CA VAL A 972 -31.02 1.73 -3.09
C VAL A 972 -30.69 2.36 -4.43
N LEU A 973 -29.79 3.34 -4.43
CA LEU A 973 -29.28 3.97 -5.64
C LEU A 973 -27.91 3.41 -5.98
N GLU A 974 -27.80 2.86 -7.17
CA GLU A 974 -26.60 2.26 -7.73
C GLU A 974 -26.21 3.03 -9.01
N PRO A 975 -25.18 3.90 -8.94
CA PRO A 975 -24.52 4.45 -10.12
C PRO A 975 -23.89 3.35 -10.97
N ASP A 976 -23.81 3.57 -12.28
CA ASP A 976 -23.14 2.68 -13.23
C ASP A 976 -21.61 2.77 -13.22
N ASP A 977 -21.07 3.87 -12.70
CA ASP A 977 -19.64 4.09 -12.51
C ASP A 977 -19.34 4.87 -11.22
N SER A 978 -18.04 4.96 -10.87
CA SER A 978 -17.56 5.65 -9.67
C SER A 978 -17.35 7.17 -9.83
N GLU A 979 -17.62 7.75 -11.00
CA GLU A 979 -17.45 9.20 -11.21
C GLU A 979 -18.63 10.01 -10.65
N LEU A 980 -19.79 9.37 -10.47
CA LEU A 980 -21.03 10.02 -10.03
C LEU A 980 -21.19 10.00 -8.50
N HIS A 981 -20.99 11.15 -7.86
CA HIS A 981 -21.32 11.34 -6.45
C HIS A 981 -22.79 11.73 -6.26
N LEU A 982 -23.49 11.07 -5.34
CA LEU A 982 -24.88 11.33 -5.02
C LEU A 982 -25.01 12.03 -3.66
N GLU A 983 -25.47 13.28 -3.62
CA GLU A 983 -25.79 14.01 -2.39
C GLU A 983 -27.30 13.95 -2.13
N VAL A 984 -27.70 13.34 -1.01
CA VAL A 984 -29.12 13.26 -0.61
C VAL A 984 -29.53 14.60 0.02
N LEU A 985 -30.49 15.31 -0.60
CA LEU A 985 -30.95 16.61 -0.11
C LEU A 985 -32.11 16.46 0.89
N LYS A 986 -33.07 15.60 0.55
CA LYS A 986 -34.24 15.21 1.35
C LYS A 986 -34.90 14.00 0.71
N SER A 987 -35.85 13.37 1.41
CA SER A 987 -36.57 12.21 0.90
C SER A 987 -37.08 12.44 -0.54
N GLY A 988 -36.68 11.55 -1.46
CA GLY A 988 -37.04 11.60 -2.88
C GLY A 988 -36.30 12.62 -3.74
N LYS A 989 -35.32 13.38 -3.22
CA LYS A 989 -34.50 14.32 -4.01
C LYS A 989 -33.00 14.13 -3.76
N VAL A 990 -32.26 14.00 -4.87
CA VAL A 990 -30.81 13.81 -4.87
C VAL A 990 -30.18 14.83 -5.79
N ARG A 991 -29.04 15.38 -5.38
CA ARG A 991 -28.14 16.14 -6.24
C ARG A 991 -27.03 15.23 -6.72
N CYS A 992 -26.92 15.05 -8.02
CA CYS A 992 -25.87 14.30 -8.67
C CYS A 992 -24.72 15.25 -9.00
N HIS A 993 -23.49 14.84 -8.70
CA HIS A 993 -22.26 15.59 -8.98
C HIS A 993 -21.33 14.70 -9.82
N GLY A 994 -20.72 15.24 -10.88
CA GLY A 994 -19.92 14.46 -11.83
C GLY A 994 -19.76 15.16 -13.18
N THR A 995 -19.34 14.42 -14.21
CA THR A 995 -19.15 14.93 -15.58
C THR A 995 -19.50 13.87 -16.61
N GLY A 996 -20.22 14.24 -17.68
CA GLY A 996 -20.60 13.30 -18.74
C GLY A 996 -22.03 12.79 -18.58
N LYS A 997 -22.29 11.55 -19.00
CA LYS A 997 -23.62 10.92 -18.93
C LYS A 997 -23.52 9.63 -18.12
N HIS A 998 -24.40 9.50 -17.13
CA HIS A 998 -24.40 8.37 -16.20
C HIS A 998 -25.80 7.79 -16.09
N ARG A 999 -25.89 6.58 -15.53
CA ARG A 999 -27.13 5.87 -15.26
C ARG A 999 -27.17 5.45 -13.80
N ILE A 1000 -28.30 5.72 -13.15
CA ILE A 1000 -28.56 5.27 -11.78
C ILE A 1000 -29.62 4.18 -11.84
N ALA A 1001 -29.27 2.97 -11.41
CA ALA A 1001 -30.24 1.93 -11.09
C ALA A 1001 -30.85 2.21 -9.70
N ILE A 1002 -32.17 2.09 -9.60
CA ILE A 1002 -32.97 2.38 -8.41
C ILE A 1002 -33.70 1.09 -8.03
N HIS A 1003 -33.18 0.41 -7.00
CA HIS A 1003 -33.75 -0.82 -6.48
C HIS A 1003 -34.77 -0.50 -5.39
N LYS A 1004 -36.01 -1.00 -5.51
CA LYS A 1004 -37.12 -0.73 -4.59
C LYS A 1004 -37.48 -1.97 -3.77
N ALA A 1005 -38.11 -1.76 -2.61
CA ALA A 1005 -38.52 -2.84 -1.69
C ALA A 1005 -39.52 -3.86 -2.29
N ASN A 1006 -40.20 -3.51 -3.40
CA ASN A 1006 -41.08 -4.44 -4.12
C ASN A 1006 -40.35 -5.30 -5.16
N GLY A 1007 -39.01 -5.27 -5.17
CA GLY A 1007 -38.16 -6.01 -6.13
C GLY A 1007 -38.07 -5.37 -7.52
N LYS A 1008 -38.72 -4.22 -7.77
CA LYS A 1008 -38.58 -3.51 -9.04
C LYS A 1008 -37.25 -2.74 -9.06
N CYS A 1009 -36.57 -2.81 -10.20
CA CYS A 1009 -35.43 -1.96 -10.53
C CYS A 1009 -35.83 -1.01 -11.66
N GLU A 1010 -35.63 0.28 -11.45
CA GLU A 1010 -35.82 1.33 -12.45
C GLU A 1010 -34.48 1.97 -12.78
N SER A 1011 -34.33 2.52 -13.98
CA SER A 1011 -33.09 3.18 -14.41
C SER A 1011 -33.36 4.65 -14.71
N LYS A 1012 -32.49 5.53 -14.25
CA LYS A 1012 -32.56 6.97 -14.52
C LYS A 1012 -31.26 7.50 -15.10
N THR A 1013 -31.35 8.18 -16.25
CA THR A 1013 -30.20 8.83 -16.88
C THR A 1013 -29.98 10.22 -16.30
N VAL A 1014 -28.72 10.56 -16.05
CA VAL A 1014 -28.26 11.85 -15.57
C VAL A 1014 -27.29 12.43 -16.60
N ASP A 1015 -27.56 13.66 -17.08
CA ASP A 1015 -26.73 14.36 -18.06
C ASP A 1015 -26.02 15.55 -17.41
N LEU A 1016 -24.71 15.42 -17.23
CA LEU A 1016 -23.77 16.38 -16.67
C LEU A 1016 -22.79 16.90 -17.74
N THR A 1017 -23.19 16.91 -19.01
CA THR A 1017 -22.35 17.43 -20.12
C THR A 1017 -22.26 18.96 -20.15
N LYS A 1018 -23.18 19.66 -19.48
CA LYS A 1018 -23.21 21.15 -19.43
C LYS A 1018 -23.03 21.73 -18.03
N ASN A 1019 -23.27 20.92 -17.00
CA ASN A 1019 -23.15 21.32 -15.60
C ASN A 1019 -22.51 20.16 -14.83
N THR A 1020 -21.71 20.46 -13.83
CA THR A 1020 -21.10 19.46 -12.94
C THR A 1020 -22.03 19.01 -11.81
N SER A 1021 -23.23 19.58 -11.74
CA SER A 1021 -24.26 19.18 -10.78
C SER A 1021 -25.66 19.29 -11.37
N VAL A 1022 -26.53 18.31 -11.09
CA VAL A 1022 -27.96 18.37 -11.44
C VAL A 1022 -28.81 17.78 -10.31
N GLU A 1023 -29.98 18.35 -10.07
CA GLU A 1023 -30.94 17.78 -9.12
C GLU A 1023 -31.95 16.89 -9.84
N ILE A 1024 -32.22 15.72 -9.26
CA ILE A 1024 -33.22 14.79 -9.75
C ILE A 1024 -34.20 14.40 -8.64
N THR A 1025 -35.45 14.16 -9.03
CA THR A 1025 -36.48 13.57 -8.17
C THR A 1025 -36.52 12.05 -8.40
N LEU A 1026 -36.58 11.24 -7.35
CA LEU A 1026 -36.56 9.77 -7.43
C LEU A 1026 -37.96 9.14 -7.58
N ALA A 1027 -39.01 9.96 -7.45
CA ALA A 1027 -40.42 9.56 -7.57
C ALA A 1027 -40.85 9.27 -9.01
#